data_AF-A0A561VP90-F1
#
_entry.id   AF-A0A561VP90-F1
#
_cell.length_a   1.000
_cell.length_b   1.000
_cell.length_c   1.000
_cell.angle_alpha   90.00
_cell.angle_beta   90.00
_cell.angle_gamma   90.00
#
_symmetry.space_group_name_H-M   'P 1'
#
loop_
_entity.id
_entity.type
_entity.pdbx_description
1 polymer ?
#
loop_
_entity_poly.entity_id
_entity_poly.type
_entity_poly.pdbx_seq_one_letter_code
_entity_poly.pdbx_strand_id
1 'polypeptide(L)'
;MAGQQDEFALGVDLGTSNTVAVLRWPDGRTRPLLVDGQPILPSGVYADADGRLHVGRDAQRLAQADPAGYEPNPKRRVDEPSVSLGGRAYPPAELLAATLRAVAESAVAAAGFLPPAVVTYPAAWEAPRRQVLHEALALAGWPTAAEHTMSGPIPPGTRLLREPVAAARYYTDVLRRPVPVGDAVAVFDFGGGTLDVAVVRNEGADPWGDSGFTVISTGGVADLGGLDLDAALVGRLGELVADADPARWARLTTPETTTQWRDRQQLWDNVRGAKEMLSRATVAPVAVPGVETAARLDRADLERLATPLLARAVAETREVIAAAGLTPERLAGLFLVGGSSRIPLVARMLHAELGIAPTVLEQPELPVAEGALTDLPMPRPQSRPAPVAAGAPGHAPAAAPGAPGHAAPHGTPGQPATPHQRPGHTPAGAPASAGDAAAHGTPGQPATPHQTPGHAPATHGSAGDAAGVADPAAKTATAATLPRPAPTRPDPYLPGQAVSPAAGTGAGWAGVPRSAPPVSPAPGGGPTGPGRPRRGLWIALGAGLAVVGVLAATVLWLTRDRYPALEFRTLGVVATPKAGAERAAAVFTSVLGDRAYLAHQLADDRLEVVAVDAGSGDELWRKATPVGAQRWAGIRALPGGVAVLADASGDSTPRDLLVLDAGSGDQRWRLAVHGDDDLHYTRDTVVWVDRTGDRLVGLRMRDGHETWRRDSPRDEYGSNRTRVVRVGTPEAWGGVGFVTGAPTAPWLGTGGRLVQVGADRSVRLIDMDSGEVLRSRPNVADVDDLVVAHADRLYVTENERGYRLLGYDLASLGEPDVLYTAPDDGRRPQSLVACGEHRACLLEVPDGETARTEVVAATEGKGSRHWPAPEADGLVPVGEHLLARRDSPQYAVTLFDADGRAVLADRDGVAVRLDAGNVLLFAEPLSTAEDDRSLAGMAVGGKAPFEMGELKDVRSESCSWNASMIACGREQDFVLYRFAGDD
;
A
#
# COMPACT_ATOMS: atom_id res chain seq x y z
N MET A 1 40.05 -35.68 18.70
CA MET A 1 38.84 -35.78 19.54
C MET A 1 38.48 -34.40 20.05
N ALA A 2 38.55 -34.05 21.34
CA ALA A 2 38.07 -32.75 21.87
C ALA A 2 38.47 -31.52 21.04
N GLY A 3 39.78 -31.21 20.96
CA GLY A 3 40.31 -30.07 20.18
C GLY A 3 40.24 -30.20 18.65
N GLN A 4 39.33 -31.03 18.13
CA GLN A 4 38.98 -31.17 16.72
C GLN A 4 37.46 -30.94 16.51
N GLN A 5 36.71 -30.77 17.61
CA GLN A 5 35.30 -30.37 17.61
C GLN A 5 35.17 -28.84 17.54
N ASP A 6 36.14 -28.12 18.13
CA ASP A 6 36.26 -26.66 18.10
C ASP A 6 36.53 -26.07 16.69
N GLU A 7 36.78 -26.93 15.70
CA GLU A 7 37.14 -26.53 14.32
C GLU A 7 35.95 -26.56 13.34
N PHE A 8 34.82 -27.16 13.73
CA PHE A 8 33.56 -27.08 12.97
C PHE A 8 32.76 -25.84 13.38
N ALA A 9 31.96 -25.30 12.45
CA ALA A 9 30.98 -24.25 12.76
C ALA A 9 29.73 -24.38 11.87
N LEU A 10 28.57 -23.93 12.37
CA LEU A 10 27.28 -24.01 11.67
C LEU A 10 26.62 -22.63 11.56
N GLY A 11 26.45 -22.11 10.35
CA GLY A 11 25.63 -20.93 10.09
C GLY A 11 24.22 -21.35 9.69
N VAL A 12 23.19 -20.71 10.23
CA VAL A 12 21.79 -20.97 9.91
C VAL A 12 21.06 -19.66 9.62
N ASP A 13 20.58 -19.53 8.40
CA ASP A 13 19.54 -18.57 8.04
C ASP A 13 18.17 -19.21 8.30
N LEU A 14 17.47 -18.72 9.31
CA LEU A 14 16.09 -19.10 9.62
C LEU A 14 15.13 -18.19 8.83
N GLY A 15 15.10 -18.32 7.51
CA GLY A 15 14.27 -17.50 6.64
C GLY A 15 12.76 -17.83 6.71
N THR A 16 11.94 -16.89 6.24
CA THR A 16 10.46 -16.94 6.40
C THR A 16 9.79 -18.13 5.71
N SER A 17 10.23 -18.45 4.49
CA SER A 17 9.66 -19.53 3.66
C SER A 17 10.66 -20.67 3.41
N ASN A 18 11.97 -20.39 3.53
CA ASN A 18 13.04 -21.36 3.46
C ASN A 18 14.09 -21.08 4.54
N THR A 19 14.62 -22.13 5.13
CA THR A 19 15.75 -22.16 6.06
C THR A 19 16.96 -22.72 5.32
N VAL A 20 18.11 -22.07 5.46
CA VAL A 20 19.39 -22.50 4.87
C VAL A 20 20.40 -22.71 5.99
N ALA A 21 21.14 -23.82 5.94
CA ALA A 21 22.20 -24.10 6.89
C ALA A 21 23.50 -24.42 6.15
N VAL A 22 24.63 -23.93 6.67
CA VAL A 22 25.97 -24.14 6.08
C VAL A 22 26.92 -24.63 7.16
N LEU A 23 27.58 -25.76 6.89
CA LEU A 23 28.58 -26.37 7.76
C LEU A 23 29.99 -26.00 7.28
N ARG A 24 30.77 -25.36 8.16
CA ARG A 24 32.22 -25.19 8.00
C ARG A 24 32.94 -26.40 8.57
N TRP A 25 33.83 -26.98 7.77
CA TRP A 25 34.69 -28.10 8.14
C TRP A 25 36.02 -27.62 8.74
N PRO A 26 36.76 -28.46 9.50
CA PRO A 26 38.07 -28.12 10.07
C PRO A 26 39.15 -27.68 9.07
N ASP A 27 39.03 -28.08 7.79
CA ASP A 27 39.91 -27.62 6.71
C ASP A 27 39.50 -26.25 6.12
N GLY A 28 38.53 -25.56 6.75
CA GLY A 28 38.03 -24.25 6.38
C GLY A 28 36.99 -24.25 5.26
N ARG A 29 36.67 -25.40 4.65
CA ARG A 29 35.66 -25.45 3.58
C ARG A 29 34.24 -25.32 4.15
N THR A 30 33.49 -24.36 3.61
CA THR A 30 32.04 -24.24 3.81
C THR A 30 31.30 -25.11 2.80
N ARG A 31 30.18 -25.71 3.23
CA ARG A 31 29.24 -26.45 2.38
C ARG A 31 27.82 -26.31 2.92
N PRO A 32 26.79 -26.11 2.08
CA PRO A 32 25.39 -26.26 2.52
C PRO A 32 25.17 -27.62 3.19
N LEU A 33 24.53 -27.58 4.36
CA LEU A 33 24.09 -28.75 5.11
C LEU A 33 22.85 -29.31 4.40
N LEU A 34 22.83 -30.63 4.18
CA LEU A 34 21.74 -31.28 3.46
C LEU A 34 20.69 -31.83 4.44
N VAL A 35 19.57 -31.13 4.60
CA VAL A 35 18.38 -31.66 5.30
C VAL A 35 17.53 -32.40 4.27
N ASP A 36 17.17 -33.66 4.52
CA ASP A 36 16.52 -34.56 3.55
C ASP A 36 17.21 -34.62 2.18
N GLY A 37 18.55 -34.47 2.18
CA GLY A 37 19.37 -34.44 0.97
C GLY A 37 19.30 -33.11 0.18
N GLN A 38 18.70 -32.05 0.73
CA GLN A 38 18.51 -30.75 0.07
C GLN A 38 19.27 -29.62 0.79
N PRO A 39 19.89 -28.67 0.05
CA PRO A 39 20.62 -27.54 0.62
C PRO A 39 19.71 -26.39 1.11
N ILE A 40 18.41 -26.45 0.79
CA ILE A 40 17.39 -25.47 1.15
C ILE A 40 16.22 -26.26 1.74
N LEU A 41 15.88 -25.97 3.00
CA LEU A 41 14.79 -26.60 3.75
C LEU A 41 13.57 -25.67 3.75
N PRO A 42 12.42 -26.04 3.19
CA PRO A 42 11.19 -25.24 3.34
C PRO A 42 10.85 -25.04 4.82
N SER A 43 10.62 -23.79 5.24
CA SER A 43 10.41 -23.45 6.66
C SER A 43 9.07 -23.90 7.23
N GLY A 44 8.13 -24.30 6.36
CA GLY A 44 6.78 -24.70 6.72
C GLY A 44 6.69 -25.98 7.55
N VAL A 45 5.67 -26.02 8.41
CA VAL A 45 5.48 -27.07 9.44
C VAL A 45 4.09 -27.68 9.30
N TYR A 46 4.02 -29.01 9.34
CA TYR A 46 2.77 -29.77 9.30
C TYR A 46 2.57 -30.53 10.62
N ALA A 47 1.40 -30.41 11.25
CA ALA A 47 0.99 -31.25 12.37
C ALA A 47 0.15 -32.45 11.89
N ASP A 48 0.55 -33.66 12.28
CA ASP A 48 -0.28 -34.86 12.04
C ASP A 48 -1.40 -35.04 13.09
N ALA A 49 -2.21 -36.09 12.94
CA ALA A 49 -3.35 -36.36 13.82
C ALA A 49 -2.95 -36.64 15.29
N ASP A 50 -1.81 -37.29 15.51
CA ASP A 50 -1.23 -37.47 16.86
C ASP A 50 -0.65 -36.14 17.40
N GLY A 51 -0.39 -35.20 16.51
CA GLY A 51 0.08 -33.84 16.78
C GLY A 51 1.59 -33.70 16.73
N ARG A 52 2.28 -34.67 16.13
CA ARG A 52 3.70 -34.58 15.84
C ARG A 52 3.91 -33.58 14.70
N LEU A 53 4.88 -32.69 14.88
CA LEU A 53 5.30 -31.74 13.87
C LEU A 53 6.29 -32.39 12.90
N HIS A 54 6.03 -32.21 11.60
CA HIS A 54 6.89 -32.54 10.47
C HIS A 54 7.29 -31.24 9.78
N VAL A 55 8.42 -31.21 9.09
CA VAL A 55 8.95 -29.98 8.45
C VAL A 55 9.40 -30.22 7.01
N GLY A 56 9.77 -29.16 6.30
CA GLY A 56 10.43 -29.27 5.00
C GLY A 56 9.57 -29.90 3.92
N ARG A 57 10.20 -30.76 3.09
CA ARG A 57 9.51 -31.39 1.96
C ARG A 57 8.51 -32.46 2.36
N ASP A 58 8.70 -33.10 3.51
CA ASP A 58 7.72 -34.07 4.01
C ASP A 58 6.51 -33.36 4.61
N ALA A 59 6.68 -32.19 5.27
CA ALA A 59 5.55 -31.31 5.60
C ALA A 59 4.78 -30.85 4.35
N GLN A 60 5.47 -30.39 3.31
CA GLN A 60 4.83 -30.02 2.03
C GLN A 60 4.07 -31.19 1.39
N ARG A 61 4.64 -32.41 1.41
CA ARG A 61 3.97 -33.61 0.88
C ARG A 61 2.74 -33.99 1.70
N LEU A 62 2.80 -33.85 3.03
CA LEU A 62 1.66 -34.11 3.91
C LEU A 62 0.57 -33.04 3.72
N ALA A 63 0.93 -31.77 3.53
CA ALA A 63 0.00 -30.69 3.22
C ALA A 63 -0.76 -30.89 1.90
N GLN A 64 -0.18 -31.56 0.91
CA GLN A 64 -0.90 -31.98 -0.32
C GLN A 64 -2.00 -33.01 -0.04
N ALA A 65 -1.92 -33.74 1.07
CA ALA A 65 -2.94 -34.68 1.52
C ALA A 65 -3.90 -34.06 2.55
N ASP A 66 -3.43 -33.18 3.43
CA ASP A 66 -4.26 -32.40 4.36
C ASP A 66 -3.70 -30.97 4.58
N PRO A 67 -4.22 -29.97 3.85
CA PRO A 67 -3.77 -28.58 4.02
C PRO A 67 -4.10 -27.98 5.39
N ALA A 68 -5.09 -28.51 6.11
CA ALA A 68 -5.53 -27.94 7.39
C ALA A 68 -4.51 -28.15 8.52
N GLY A 69 -3.57 -29.08 8.35
CA GLY A 69 -2.46 -29.32 9.28
C GLY A 69 -1.24 -28.43 9.08
N TYR A 70 -1.21 -27.52 8.09
CA TYR A 70 0.02 -26.90 7.59
C TYR A 70 0.11 -25.37 7.77
N GLU A 71 1.20 -24.89 8.36
CA GLU A 71 1.62 -23.48 8.32
C GLU A 71 2.86 -23.35 7.40
N PRO A 72 2.75 -22.70 6.22
CA PRO A 72 3.86 -22.57 5.28
C PRO A 72 4.99 -21.61 5.71
N ASN A 73 4.73 -20.65 6.60
CA ASN A 73 5.64 -19.54 6.94
C ASN A 73 5.62 -19.21 8.45
N PRO A 74 6.01 -20.14 9.36
CA PRO A 74 5.87 -19.95 10.81
C PRO A 74 6.59 -18.71 11.37
N LYS A 75 7.63 -18.19 10.69
CA LYS A 75 8.32 -16.94 11.06
C LYS A 75 7.42 -15.70 10.96
N ARG A 76 6.41 -15.67 10.07
CA ARG A 76 5.39 -14.59 10.05
C ARG A 76 4.50 -14.63 11.31
N ARG A 77 4.31 -15.81 11.92
CA ARG A 77 3.39 -16.03 13.05
C ARG A 77 4.03 -15.73 14.42
N VAL A 78 5.25 -15.18 14.45
CA VAL A 78 6.09 -15.05 15.67
C VAL A 78 5.45 -14.22 16.79
N ASP A 79 4.59 -13.27 16.46
CA ASP A 79 3.92 -12.37 17.42
C ASP A 79 2.60 -12.96 17.98
N GLU A 80 2.13 -14.09 17.46
CA GLU A 80 0.86 -14.69 17.87
C GLU A 80 1.00 -15.57 19.12
N PRO A 81 -0.02 -15.61 20.00
CA PRO A 81 0.02 -16.47 21.18
C PRO A 81 -0.04 -17.97 20.82
N SER A 82 -0.68 -18.33 19.69
CA SER A 82 -0.65 -19.69 19.13
C SER A 82 -1.19 -19.74 17.70
N VAL A 83 -0.64 -20.65 16.90
CA VAL A 83 -1.08 -21.01 15.55
C VAL A 83 -1.95 -22.26 15.62
N SER A 84 -3.06 -22.31 14.88
CA SER A 84 -3.92 -23.50 14.80
C SER A 84 -3.54 -24.39 13.61
N LEU A 85 -3.16 -25.64 13.88
CA LEU A 85 -2.86 -26.68 12.89
C LEU A 85 -3.73 -27.91 13.18
N GLY A 86 -4.52 -28.38 12.21
CA GLY A 86 -5.38 -29.55 12.37
C GLY A 86 -6.43 -29.43 13.49
N GLY A 87 -6.79 -28.19 13.87
CA GLY A 87 -7.66 -27.90 15.01
C GLY A 87 -6.96 -27.92 16.38
N ARG A 88 -5.62 -27.99 16.43
CA ARG A 88 -4.80 -27.95 17.64
C ARG A 88 -3.95 -26.68 17.65
N ALA A 89 -3.86 -26.02 18.80
CA ALA A 89 -3.08 -24.79 18.96
C ALA A 89 -1.61 -25.12 19.35
N TYR A 90 -0.66 -24.45 18.70
CA TYR A 90 0.79 -24.57 18.92
C TYR A 90 1.41 -23.18 19.12
N PRO A 91 2.27 -22.96 20.14
CA PRO A 91 3.08 -21.74 20.23
C PRO A 91 4.01 -21.59 19.01
N PRO A 92 4.28 -20.38 18.48
CA PRO A 92 5.22 -20.20 17.37
C PRO A 92 6.62 -20.74 17.66
N ALA A 93 7.04 -20.71 18.93
CA ALA A 93 8.29 -21.31 19.39
C ALA A 93 8.38 -22.82 19.08
N GLU A 94 7.29 -23.58 19.22
CA GLU A 94 7.28 -25.02 18.90
C GLU A 94 7.42 -25.29 17.40
N LEU A 95 6.80 -24.46 16.56
CA LEU A 95 6.89 -24.56 15.11
C LEU A 95 8.32 -24.27 14.62
N LEU A 96 8.92 -23.17 15.09
CA LEU A 96 10.31 -22.83 14.79
C LEU A 96 11.28 -23.89 15.35
N ALA A 97 10.99 -24.44 16.53
CA ALA A 97 11.78 -25.52 17.13
C ALA A 97 11.76 -26.80 16.30
N ALA A 98 10.65 -27.13 15.62
CA ALA A 98 10.61 -28.30 14.72
C ALA A 98 11.62 -28.17 13.57
N THR A 99 11.69 -26.99 12.94
CA THR A 99 12.61 -26.70 11.83
C THR A 99 14.06 -26.64 12.32
N LEU A 100 14.32 -25.98 13.45
CA LEU A 100 15.65 -25.91 14.07
C LEU A 100 16.14 -27.28 14.56
N ARG A 101 15.25 -28.19 14.97
CA ARG A 101 15.60 -29.56 15.36
C ARG A 101 16.03 -30.40 14.15
N ALA A 102 15.34 -30.31 13.02
CA ALA A 102 15.74 -31.00 11.79
C ALA A 102 17.12 -30.54 11.28
N VAL A 103 17.42 -29.24 11.41
CA VAL A 103 18.77 -28.68 11.13
C VAL A 103 19.81 -29.26 12.09
N ALA A 104 19.53 -29.32 13.40
CA ALA A 104 20.46 -29.88 14.39
C ALA A 104 20.69 -31.39 14.21
N GLU A 105 19.64 -32.18 13.96
CA GLU A 105 19.73 -33.61 13.68
C GLU A 105 20.58 -33.88 12.42
N SER A 106 20.41 -33.06 11.38
CA SER A 106 21.23 -33.12 10.16
C SER A 106 22.69 -32.72 10.41
N ALA A 107 22.94 -31.71 11.25
CA ALA A 107 24.29 -31.28 11.62
C ALA A 107 25.01 -32.36 12.45
N VAL A 108 24.31 -32.98 13.41
CA VAL A 108 24.80 -34.13 14.20
C VAL A 108 25.09 -35.33 13.30
N ALA A 109 24.25 -35.61 12.30
CA ALA A 109 24.51 -36.67 11.33
C ALA A 109 25.73 -36.39 10.43
N ALA A 110 26.02 -35.12 10.13
CA ALA A 110 27.15 -34.71 9.28
C ALA A 110 28.49 -34.59 10.01
N ALA A 111 28.49 -34.10 11.27
CA ALA A 111 29.70 -33.81 12.06
C ALA A 111 29.92 -34.76 13.25
N GLY A 112 28.92 -35.56 13.64
CA GLY A 112 28.94 -36.43 14.82
C GLY A 112 28.55 -35.74 16.14
N PHE A 113 28.29 -34.43 16.11
CA PHE A 113 27.86 -33.58 17.22
C PHE A 113 27.23 -32.30 16.65
N LEU A 114 26.51 -31.52 17.46
CA LEU A 114 26.02 -30.20 17.06
C LEU A 114 27.16 -29.17 17.20
N PRO A 115 27.65 -28.54 16.11
CA PRO A 115 28.77 -27.60 16.20
C PRO A 115 28.41 -26.29 16.91
N PRO A 116 29.41 -25.50 17.34
CA PRO A 116 29.22 -24.07 17.63
C PRO A 116 28.53 -23.39 16.45
N ALA A 117 27.53 -22.57 16.72
CA ALA A 117 26.58 -22.16 15.69
C ALA A 117 26.16 -20.70 15.78
N VAL A 118 25.75 -20.13 14.63
CA VAL A 118 25.23 -18.77 14.51
C VAL A 118 23.90 -18.85 13.76
N VAL A 119 22.82 -18.40 14.40
CA VAL A 119 21.46 -18.42 13.86
C VAL A 119 21.02 -16.98 13.63
N THR A 120 20.53 -16.68 12.43
CA THR A 120 20.21 -15.28 12.07
C THR A 120 18.77 -14.88 12.35
N TYR A 121 18.55 -13.57 12.52
CA TYR A 121 17.23 -12.97 12.71
C TYR A 121 17.11 -11.58 12.02
N PRO A 122 15.91 -11.12 11.63
CA PRO A 122 15.73 -9.84 10.93
C PRO A 122 16.14 -8.65 11.80
N ALA A 123 16.74 -7.61 11.22
CA ALA A 123 17.32 -6.54 12.03
C ALA A 123 16.29 -5.76 12.88
N ALA A 124 15.04 -5.70 12.41
CA ALA A 124 13.90 -5.10 13.10
C ALA A 124 13.26 -6.00 14.19
N TRP A 125 13.81 -7.19 14.49
CA TRP A 125 13.30 -8.02 15.58
C TRP A 125 13.75 -7.51 16.96
N GLU A 126 12.82 -6.89 17.67
CA GLU A 126 12.98 -6.51 19.07
C GLU A 126 12.99 -7.70 20.03
N ALA A 127 13.25 -7.42 21.32
CA ALA A 127 13.43 -8.43 22.36
C ALA A 127 12.29 -9.49 22.45
N PRO A 128 10.99 -9.17 22.27
CA PRO A 128 9.93 -10.18 22.31
C PRO A 128 10.09 -11.26 21.23
N ARG A 129 10.29 -10.87 19.96
CA ARG A 129 10.47 -11.82 18.85
C ARG A 129 11.74 -12.65 19.01
N ARG A 130 12.83 -12.05 19.51
CA ARG A 130 14.07 -12.78 19.81
C ARG A 130 13.92 -13.75 20.98
N GLN A 131 13.08 -13.44 21.97
CA GLN A 131 12.76 -14.36 23.06
C GLN A 131 12.03 -15.63 22.55
N VAL A 132 11.15 -15.51 21.56
CA VAL A 132 10.53 -16.66 20.88
C VAL A 132 11.59 -17.52 20.16
N LEU A 133 12.61 -16.91 19.55
CA LEU A 133 13.75 -17.63 18.95
C LEU A 133 14.64 -18.32 19.99
N HIS A 134 14.93 -17.68 21.12
CA HIS A 134 15.64 -18.31 22.25
C HIS A 134 14.87 -19.52 22.79
N GLU A 135 13.54 -19.43 22.92
CA GLU A 135 12.68 -20.54 23.33
C GLU A 135 12.67 -21.66 22.27
N ALA A 136 12.53 -21.33 20.99
CA ALA A 136 12.57 -22.29 19.90
C ALA A 136 13.89 -23.09 19.84
N LEU A 137 15.03 -22.42 20.09
CA LEU A 137 16.34 -23.07 20.17
C LEU A 137 16.44 -24.02 21.38
N ALA A 138 15.94 -23.60 22.55
CA ALA A 138 15.90 -24.45 23.73
C ALA A 138 14.99 -25.69 23.53
N LEU A 139 13.80 -25.51 22.95
CA LEU A 139 12.88 -26.59 22.58
C LEU A 139 13.46 -27.52 21.51
N ALA A 140 14.28 -27.01 20.59
CA ALA A 140 15.01 -27.78 19.60
C ALA A 140 16.24 -28.54 20.18
N GLY A 141 16.61 -28.30 21.45
CA GLY A 141 17.74 -28.96 22.12
C GLY A 141 19.11 -28.31 21.84
N TRP A 142 19.14 -27.05 21.40
CA TRP A 142 20.38 -26.32 21.14
C TRP A 142 21.01 -25.80 22.44
N PRO A 143 22.33 -25.55 22.48
CA PRO A 143 22.96 -24.79 23.56
C PRO A 143 22.33 -23.40 23.70
N THR A 144 22.28 -22.88 24.93
CA THR A 144 21.79 -21.53 25.23
C THR A 144 22.44 -20.50 24.31
N ALA A 145 21.62 -19.77 23.56
CA ALA A 145 22.10 -18.78 22.61
C ALA A 145 22.47 -17.46 23.29
N ALA A 146 23.58 -16.87 22.88
CA ALA A 146 23.99 -15.51 23.25
C ALA A 146 23.75 -14.53 22.09
N GLU A 147 23.34 -13.30 22.39
CA GLU A 147 23.33 -12.22 21.39
C GLU A 147 24.77 -11.88 20.97
N HIS A 148 24.96 -11.53 19.69
CA HIS A 148 26.24 -10.99 19.23
C HIS A 148 26.57 -9.66 19.92
N THR A 149 27.77 -9.56 20.52
CA THR A 149 28.33 -8.32 21.06
C THR A 149 29.69 -8.00 20.41
N MET A 150 29.91 -6.75 20.01
CA MET A 150 31.23 -6.26 19.52
C MET A 150 32.22 -5.98 20.66
N SER A 151 32.12 -6.74 21.76
CA SER A 151 32.91 -6.55 22.98
C SER A 151 32.80 -7.76 23.89
N GLY A 152 33.96 -8.31 24.27
CA GLY A 152 34.10 -9.41 25.22
C GLY A 152 34.51 -10.73 24.56
N PRO A 153 35.02 -11.70 25.35
CA PRO A 153 35.37 -13.02 24.83
C PRO A 153 34.12 -13.77 24.37
N ILE A 154 34.19 -14.37 23.18
CA ILE A 154 33.11 -15.17 22.58
C ILE A 154 32.75 -16.34 23.52
N PRO A 155 31.50 -16.42 24.02
CA PRO A 155 31.05 -17.56 24.80
C PRO A 155 30.84 -18.79 23.89
N PRO A 156 31.24 -20.00 24.33
CA PRO A 156 31.03 -21.22 23.55
C PRO A 156 29.55 -21.64 23.56
N GLY A 157 28.97 -21.87 22.37
CA GLY A 157 27.58 -22.30 22.23
C GLY A 157 26.95 -21.83 20.92
N THR A 158 25.69 -21.40 21.00
CA THR A 158 24.95 -20.79 19.90
C THR A 158 25.03 -19.26 20.01
N ARG A 159 25.09 -18.54 18.88
CA ARG A 159 25.03 -17.08 18.79
C ARG A 159 23.85 -16.64 17.94
N LEU A 160 23.26 -15.49 18.26
CA LEU A 160 22.25 -14.83 17.42
C LEU A 160 22.88 -13.63 16.70
N LEU A 161 22.66 -13.51 15.39
CA LEU A 161 23.23 -12.46 14.55
C LEU A 161 22.16 -11.83 13.64
N ARG A 162 22.23 -10.52 13.38
CA ARG A 162 21.28 -9.86 12.47
C ARG A 162 21.55 -10.21 11.01
N GLU A 163 20.51 -10.57 10.28
CA GLU A 163 20.52 -10.97 8.86
C GLU A 163 21.34 -10.01 7.96
N PRO A 164 21.16 -8.67 7.98
CA PRO A 164 21.97 -7.77 7.15
C PRO A 164 23.44 -7.63 7.63
N VAL A 165 23.73 -7.88 8.91
CA VAL A 165 25.12 -7.92 9.42
C VAL A 165 25.84 -9.16 8.89
N ALA A 166 25.13 -10.30 8.86
CA ALA A 166 25.62 -11.52 8.22
C ALA A 166 25.85 -11.30 6.70
N ALA A 167 24.88 -10.72 6.00
CA ALA A 167 25.00 -10.40 4.58
C ALA A 167 26.20 -9.49 4.27
N ALA A 168 26.39 -8.36 4.97
CA ALA A 168 27.51 -7.47 4.73
C ALA A 168 28.88 -8.13 4.99
N ARG A 169 28.98 -8.99 6.02
CA ARG A 169 30.16 -9.83 6.25
C ARG A 169 30.39 -10.84 5.12
N TYR A 170 29.35 -11.44 4.54
CA TYR A 170 29.52 -12.30 3.36
C TYR A 170 30.14 -11.56 2.17
N TYR A 171 29.62 -10.38 1.81
CA TYR A 171 30.20 -9.58 0.72
C TYR A 171 31.64 -9.15 1.00
N THR A 172 31.94 -8.79 2.26
CA THR A 172 33.26 -8.30 2.68
C THR A 172 34.30 -9.41 2.76
N ASP A 173 33.99 -10.47 3.51
CA ASP A 173 34.96 -11.49 3.93
C ASP A 173 34.92 -12.78 3.09
N VAL A 174 33.76 -13.14 2.51
CA VAL A 174 33.65 -14.31 1.61
C VAL A 174 33.89 -13.91 0.15
N LEU A 175 33.15 -12.90 -0.35
CA LEU A 175 33.30 -12.39 -1.72
C LEU A 175 34.47 -11.40 -1.90
N ARG A 176 35.20 -11.08 -0.83
CA ARG A 176 36.42 -10.24 -0.83
C ARG A 176 36.20 -8.85 -1.46
N ARG A 177 35.06 -8.22 -1.18
CA ARG A 177 34.77 -6.83 -1.53
C ARG A 177 34.95 -5.94 -0.29
N PRO A 178 36.17 -5.44 0.02
CA PRO A 178 36.42 -4.73 1.27
C PRO A 178 35.65 -3.40 1.33
N VAL A 179 34.79 -3.27 2.33
CA VAL A 179 34.21 -1.99 2.77
C VAL A 179 35.24 -1.30 3.68
N PRO A 180 35.69 -0.06 3.41
CA PRO A 180 36.60 0.66 4.31
C PRO A 180 36.00 0.89 5.70
N VAL A 181 36.86 1.12 6.70
CA VAL A 181 36.41 1.44 8.06
C VAL A 181 35.84 2.86 8.10
N GLY A 182 34.61 3.00 8.60
CA GLY A 182 33.79 4.21 8.56
C GLY A 182 32.77 4.24 7.42
N ASP A 183 33.00 3.47 6.35
CA ASP A 183 32.08 3.39 5.21
C ASP A 183 30.90 2.44 5.50
N ALA A 184 29.80 2.65 4.77
CA ALA A 184 28.56 1.92 4.95
C ALA A 184 28.04 1.29 3.64
N VAL A 185 27.27 0.23 3.77
CA VAL A 185 26.58 -0.47 2.68
C VAL A 185 25.09 -0.62 3.02
N ALA A 186 24.24 -0.59 2.01
CA ALA A 186 22.84 -0.94 2.16
C ALA A 186 22.63 -2.42 1.81
N VAL A 187 21.92 -3.15 2.68
CA VAL A 187 21.43 -4.51 2.42
C VAL A 187 19.92 -4.41 2.20
N PHE A 188 19.45 -5.02 1.11
CA PHE A 188 18.06 -5.12 0.70
C PHE A 188 17.70 -6.61 0.65
N ASP A 189 17.00 -7.10 1.68
CA ASP A 189 16.49 -8.46 1.74
C ASP A 189 15.05 -8.50 1.25
N PHE A 190 14.83 -9.03 0.05
CA PHE A 190 13.49 -9.25 -0.47
C PHE A 190 13.16 -10.74 -0.36
N GLY A 191 12.61 -11.09 0.80
CA GLY A 191 12.34 -12.45 1.21
C GLY A 191 11.06 -13.04 0.63
N GLY A 192 10.62 -14.15 1.21
CA GLY A 192 9.34 -14.77 0.90
C GLY A 192 8.14 -14.03 1.48
N GLY A 193 8.29 -13.39 2.65
CA GLY A 193 7.18 -12.71 3.35
C GLY A 193 7.43 -11.27 3.79
N THR A 194 8.65 -10.77 3.74
CA THR A 194 8.97 -9.38 4.10
C THR A 194 9.99 -8.81 3.14
N LEU A 195 10.01 -7.49 3.05
CA LEU A 195 11.14 -6.72 2.60
C LEU A 195 11.78 -6.09 3.84
N ASP A 196 13.04 -6.38 4.10
CA ASP A 196 13.82 -5.79 5.18
C ASP A 196 15.01 -5.04 4.58
N VAL A 197 15.17 -3.76 4.92
CA VAL A 197 16.26 -2.90 4.43
C VAL A 197 17.08 -2.38 5.61
N ALA A 198 18.40 -2.41 5.50
CA ALA A 198 19.28 -1.88 6.54
C ALA A 198 20.54 -1.23 5.95
N VAL A 199 20.92 -0.06 6.48
CA VAL A 199 22.29 0.45 6.28
C VAL A 199 23.16 -0.07 7.42
N VAL A 200 24.27 -0.70 7.06
CA VAL A 200 25.28 -1.18 8.02
C VAL A 200 26.63 -0.56 7.74
N ARG A 201 27.33 -0.13 8.79
CA ARG A 201 28.65 0.52 8.73
C ARG A 201 29.73 -0.44 9.22
N ASN A 202 30.90 -0.41 8.58
CA ASN A 202 32.08 -1.11 9.07
C ASN A 202 32.79 -0.25 10.13
N GLU A 203 32.66 -0.58 11.41
CA GLU A 203 33.39 0.09 12.50
C GLU A 203 34.85 -0.42 12.64
N GLY A 204 35.24 -1.39 11.80
CA GLY A 204 36.55 -2.01 11.81
C GLY A 204 36.61 -3.29 12.63
N ALA A 205 37.82 -3.83 12.78
CA ALA A 205 38.04 -5.01 13.62
C ALA A 205 38.01 -4.63 15.11
N ASP A 206 37.30 -5.42 15.92
CA ASP A 206 37.34 -5.27 17.37
C ASP A 206 38.72 -5.70 17.97
N PRO A 207 38.97 -5.51 19.28
CA PRO A 207 40.24 -5.92 19.91
C PRO A 207 40.54 -7.43 19.87
N TRP A 208 39.59 -8.27 19.48
CA TRP A 208 39.74 -9.72 19.36
C TRP A 208 40.00 -10.17 17.91
N GLY A 209 39.55 -9.37 16.93
CA GLY A 209 39.92 -9.42 15.52
C GLY A 209 38.77 -9.54 14.54
N ASP A 210 37.51 -9.49 14.99
CA ASP A 210 36.34 -9.73 14.15
C ASP A 210 35.82 -8.44 13.49
N SER A 211 35.43 -8.51 12.22
CA SER A 211 34.94 -7.37 11.42
C SER A 211 33.59 -6.86 11.95
N GLY A 212 33.60 -5.75 12.69
CA GLY A 212 32.42 -5.16 13.33
C GLY A 212 31.55 -4.39 12.35
N PHE A 213 30.47 -5.01 11.88
CA PHE A 213 29.41 -4.33 11.14
C PHE A 213 28.28 -3.92 12.09
N THR A 214 28.10 -2.61 12.31
CA THR A 214 26.99 -2.04 13.07
C THR A 214 25.81 -1.77 12.16
N VAL A 215 24.59 -1.90 12.70
CA VAL A 215 23.37 -1.43 12.03
C VAL A 215 23.18 0.03 12.39
N ILE A 216 23.08 0.91 11.38
CA ILE A 216 22.91 2.36 11.55
C ILE A 216 21.44 2.74 11.44
N SER A 217 20.74 2.19 10.45
CA SER A 217 19.31 2.36 10.23
C SER A 217 18.70 1.04 9.73
N THR A 218 17.40 0.88 9.98
CA THR A 218 16.58 -0.23 9.49
C THR A 218 15.21 0.28 9.10
N GLY A 219 14.64 -0.31 8.06
CA GLY A 219 13.24 -0.18 7.70
C GLY A 219 12.79 -1.44 6.96
N GLY A 220 11.58 -1.44 6.44
CA GLY A 220 11.02 -2.59 5.74
C GLY A 220 9.51 -2.55 5.57
N VAL A 221 9.06 -3.27 4.56
CA VAL A 221 7.66 -3.34 4.15
C VAL A 221 7.13 -4.74 4.48
N ALA A 222 6.39 -4.84 5.59
CA ALA A 222 5.97 -6.13 6.18
C ALA A 222 4.89 -6.88 5.37
N ASP A 223 4.15 -6.16 4.53
CA ASP A 223 3.16 -6.65 3.57
C ASP A 223 3.74 -6.87 2.16
N LEU A 224 5.08 -6.89 2.02
CA LEU A 224 5.76 -7.02 0.73
C LEU A 224 6.84 -8.10 0.75
N GLY A 225 6.46 -9.33 0.41
CA GLY A 225 7.38 -10.42 0.08
C GLY A 225 7.01 -11.10 -1.23
N GLY A 226 7.69 -12.22 -1.50
CA GLY A 226 7.37 -13.09 -2.63
C GLY A 226 5.94 -13.66 -2.60
N LEU A 227 5.32 -13.83 -1.42
CA LEU A 227 3.95 -14.32 -1.26
C LEU A 227 2.90 -13.33 -1.76
N ASP A 228 3.16 -12.04 -1.61
CA ASP A 228 2.23 -10.97 -1.94
C ASP A 228 2.24 -10.74 -3.47
N LEU A 229 3.39 -11.00 -4.10
CA LEU A 229 3.50 -11.22 -5.55
C LEU A 229 2.80 -12.52 -6.03
N ASP A 230 2.83 -13.62 -5.25
CA ASP A 230 2.06 -14.82 -5.58
C ASP A 230 0.55 -14.52 -5.54
N ALA A 231 0.08 -13.75 -4.56
CA ALA A 231 -1.31 -13.32 -4.44
C ALA A 231 -1.76 -12.46 -5.63
N ALA A 232 -0.95 -11.49 -6.05
CA ALA A 232 -1.24 -10.67 -7.24
C ALA A 232 -1.34 -11.51 -8.52
N LEU A 233 -0.48 -12.53 -8.67
CA LEU A 233 -0.53 -13.47 -9.81
C LEU A 233 -1.72 -14.43 -9.74
N VAL A 234 -2.19 -14.82 -8.54
CA VAL A 234 -3.46 -15.54 -8.37
C VAL A 234 -4.64 -14.67 -8.84
N GLY A 235 -4.67 -13.39 -8.47
CA GLY A 235 -5.69 -12.45 -8.95
C GLY A 235 -5.71 -12.36 -10.48
N ARG A 236 -4.54 -12.18 -11.10
CA ARG A 236 -4.36 -12.14 -12.56
C ARG A 236 -4.72 -13.45 -13.26
N LEU A 237 -4.57 -14.61 -12.61
CA LEU A 237 -5.11 -15.87 -13.16
C LEU A 237 -6.64 -15.89 -13.13
N GLY A 238 -7.26 -15.30 -12.10
CA GLY A 238 -8.70 -15.10 -12.04
C GLY A 238 -9.24 -14.37 -13.26
N GLU A 239 -8.65 -13.22 -13.62
CA GLU A 239 -8.96 -12.47 -14.84
C GLU A 239 -8.87 -13.31 -16.14
N LEU A 240 -8.09 -14.41 -16.14
CA LEU A 240 -7.82 -15.24 -17.31
C LEU A 240 -8.64 -16.54 -17.36
N VAL A 241 -9.26 -16.97 -16.25
CA VAL A 241 -9.98 -18.26 -16.17
C VAL A 241 -11.36 -18.21 -15.50
N ALA A 242 -11.67 -17.17 -14.72
CA ALA A 242 -12.93 -17.10 -13.98
C ALA A 242 -14.14 -17.07 -14.92
N ASP A 243 -14.14 -16.20 -15.94
CA ASP A 243 -15.20 -16.09 -16.96
C ASP A 243 -15.52 -17.42 -17.66
N ALA A 244 -14.54 -18.32 -17.78
CA ALA A 244 -14.68 -19.60 -18.45
C ALA A 244 -15.28 -20.70 -17.55
N ASP A 245 -15.08 -20.62 -16.23
CA ASP A 245 -15.65 -21.56 -15.25
C ASP A 245 -15.73 -20.92 -13.85
N PRO A 246 -16.71 -20.01 -13.59
CA PRO A 246 -16.76 -19.23 -12.36
C PRO A 246 -16.88 -20.09 -11.11
N ALA A 247 -17.68 -21.15 -11.19
CA ALA A 247 -17.88 -22.09 -10.09
C ALA A 247 -16.61 -22.91 -9.76
N ARG A 248 -15.75 -23.20 -10.75
CA ARG A 248 -14.43 -23.79 -10.50
C ARG A 248 -13.44 -22.79 -9.93
N TRP A 249 -13.44 -21.54 -10.38
CA TRP A 249 -12.55 -20.52 -9.81
C TRP A 249 -12.90 -20.19 -8.36
N ALA A 250 -14.19 -19.99 -8.05
CA ALA A 250 -14.69 -19.77 -6.69
C ALA A 250 -14.27 -20.90 -5.72
N ARG A 251 -14.24 -22.15 -6.20
CA ARG A 251 -13.74 -23.30 -5.42
C ARG A 251 -12.25 -23.23 -5.05
N LEU A 252 -11.44 -22.44 -5.76
CA LEU A 252 -10.00 -22.27 -5.50
C LEU A 252 -9.74 -21.08 -4.59
N THR A 253 -10.56 -20.03 -4.66
CA THR A 253 -10.46 -18.83 -3.81
C THR A 253 -11.14 -19.00 -2.46
N THR A 254 -12.33 -19.62 -2.43
CA THR A 254 -13.14 -19.89 -1.23
C THR A 254 -13.38 -21.40 -1.06
N PRO A 255 -12.38 -22.16 -0.55
CA PRO A 255 -12.51 -23.60 -0.33
C PRO A 255 -13.28 -23.95 0.96
N GLU A 256 -14.30 -24.80 0.83
CA GLU A 256 -15.13 -25.31 1.95
C GLU A 256 -14.72 -26.73 2.38
N THR A 257 -14.22 -27.53 1.44
CA THR A 257 -13.95 -28.98 1.60
C THR A 257 -12.46 -29.28 1.47
N THR A 258 -11.98 -30.36 2.10
CA THR A 258 -10.55 -30.74 2.06
C THR A 258 -10.01 -30.87 0.64
N THR A 259 -10.82 -31.33 -0.32
CA THR A 259 -10.42 -31.38 -1.74
C THR A 259 -10.21 -29.97 -2.32
N GLN A 260 -11.13 -29.04 -2.10
CA GLN A 260 -10.96 -27.64 -2.53
C GLN A 260 -9.76 -26.96 -1.86
N TRP A 261 -9.46 -27.28 -0.59
CA TRP A 261 -8.24 -26.81 0.08
C TRP A 261 -6.97 -27.35 -0.59
N ARG A 262 -6.95 -28.61 -1.05
CA ARG A 262 -5.83 -29.18 -1.83
C ARG A 262 -5.72 -28.52 -3.21
N ASP A 263 -6.86 -28.33 -3.88
CA ASP A 263 -6.93 -27.64 -5.17
C ASP A 263 -6.36 -26.20 -5.03
N ARG A 264 -6.72 -25.47 -3.96
CA ARG A 264 -6.14 -24.16 -3.62
C ARG A 264 -4.63 -24.24 -3.38
N GLN A 265 -4.15 -25.16 -2.53
CA GLN A 265 -2.72 -25.29 -2.25
C GLN A 265 -1.92 -25.57 -3.54
N GLN A 266 -2.42 -26.44 -4.41
CA GLN A 266 -1.81 -26.74 -5.70
C GLN A 266 -1.78 -25.51 -6.63
N LEU A 267 -2.84 -24.69 -6.67
CA LEU A 267 -2.83 -23.44 -7.43
C LEU A 267 -1.72 -22.50 -6.95
N TRP A 268 -1.60 -22.29 -5.64
CA TRP A 268 -0.62 -21.37 -5.06
C TRP A 268 0.83 -21.83 -5.27
N ASP A 269 1.11 -23.13 -5.16
CA ASP A 269 2.44 -23.68 -5.47
C ASP A 269 2.77 -23.60 -6.97
N ASN A 270 1.78 -23.82 -7.86
CA ASN A 270 1.94 -23.64 -9.31
C ASN A 270 2.19 -22.16 -9.68
N VAL A 271 1.53 -21.20 -9.02
CA VAL A 271 1.76 -19.76 -9.20
C VAL A 271 3.16 -19.36 -8.75
N ARG A 272 3.63 -19.87 -7.60
CA ARG A 272 5.01 -19.60 -7.14
C ARG A 272 6.04 -20.12 -8.14
N GLY A 273 5.86 -21.33 -8.64
CA GLY A 273 6.68 -21.89 -9.70
C GLY A 273 6.67 -21.04 -10.99
N ALA A 274 5.51 -20.44 -11.33
CA ALA A 274 5.39 -19.53 -12.45
C ALA A 274 6.13 -18.21 -12.23
N LYS A 275 5.99 -17.55 -11.06
CA LYS A 275 6.75 -16.34 -10.67
C LYS A 275 8.27 -16.57 -10.75
N GLU A 276 8.74 -17.68 -10.19
CA GLU A 276 10.15 -18.08 -10.25
C GLU A 276 10.61 -18.37 -11.68
N MET A 277 9.76 -18.98 -12.51
CA MET A 277 10.04 -19.20 -13.93
C MET A 277 10.12 -17.89 -14.71
N LEU A 278 9.21 -16.93 -14.48
CA LEU A 278 9.18 -15.62 -15.14
C LEU A 278 10.38 -14.73 -14.79
N SER A 279 11.04 -14.98 -13.66
CA SER A 279 12.32 -14.34 -13.33
C SER A 279 13.46 -14.76 -14.30
N ARG A 280 13.30 -15.88 -15.03
CA ARG A 280 14.30 -16.42 -15.98
C ARG A 280 13.80 -16.43 -17.43
N ALA A 281 12.57 -16.89 -17.66
CA ALA A 281 11.89 -16.93 -18.96
C ALA A 281 10.95 -15.71 -19.15
N THR A 282 10.46 -15.51 -20.37
CA THR A 282 9.46 -14.46 -20.68
C THR A 282 8.01 -14.94 -20.51
N VAL A 283 7.78 -16.24 -20.33
CA VAL A 283 6.45 -16.89 -20.27
C VAL A 283 6.50 -18.04 -19.26
N ALA A 284 5.42 -18.26 -18.51
CA ALA A 284 5.23 -19.43 -17.68
C ALA A 284 3.80 -20.01 -17.86
N PRO A 285 3.66 -21.32 -18.14
CA PRO A 285 2.37 -22.01 -18.08
C PRO A 285 2.02 -22.35 -16.63
N VAL A 286 0.76 -22.14 -16.24
CA VAL A 286 0.23 -22.47 -14.90
C VAL A 286 -0.91 -23.47 -15.04
N ALA A 287 -0.75 -24.65 -14.44
CA ALA A 287 -1.86 -25.59 -14.31
C ALA A 287 -2.82 -25.09 -13.23
N VAL A 288 -4.01 -24.62 -13.63
CA VAL A 288 -5.09 -24.26 -12.70
C VAL A 288 -5.89 -25.53 -12.42
N PRO A 289 -6.04 -25.98 -11.17
CA PRO A 289 -6.69 -27.27 -10.89
C PRO A 289 -8.12 -27.38 -11.43
N GLY A 290 -8.36 -28.45 -12.18
CA GLY A 290 -9.61 -28.69 -12.90
C GLY A 290 -9.76 -27.97 -14.25
N VAL A 291 -8.79 -27.14 -14.68
CA VAL A 291 -8.76 -26.56 -16.03
C VAL A 291 -7.86 -27.42 -16.91
N GLU A 292 -8.36 -27.90 -18.06
CA GLU A 292 -7.61 -28.84 -18.92
C GLU A 292 -6.40 -28.21 -19.61
N THR A 293 -6.50 -26.93 -19.97
CA THR A 293 -5.41 -26.16 -20.60
C THR A 293 -4.72 -25.31 -19.53
N ALA A 294 -3.39 -25.38 -19.46
CA ALA A 294 -2.62 -24.50 -18.58
C ALA A 294 -2.81 -23.03 -18.99
N ALA A 295 -3.19 -22.18 -18.04
CA ALA A 295 -3.23 -20.75 -18.21
C ALA A 295 -1.82 -20.21 -18.50
N ARG A 296 -1.72 -19.07 -19.18
CA ARG A 296 -0.44 -18.47 -19.54
C ARG A 296 -0.27 -17.13 -18.86
N LEU A 297 0.78 -17.02 -18.05
CA LEU A 297 1.30 -15.74 -17.57
C LEU A 297 2.57 -15.38 -18.34
N ASP A 298 2.82 -14.09 -18.55
CA ASP A 298 4.09 -13.63 -19.11
C ASP A 298 4.83 -12.65 -18.19
N ARG A 299 6.06 -12.27 -18.57
CA ARG A 299 6.89 -11.38 -17.75
C ARG A 299 6.27 -9.99 -17.62
N ALA A 300 5.50 -9.52 -18.61
CA ALA A 300 4.83 -8.22 -18.51
C ALA A 300 3.65 -8.28 -17.54
N ASP A 301 2.99 -9.43 -17.34
CA ASP A 301 2.07 -9.62 -16.22
C ASP A 301 2.79 -9.47 -14.86
N LEU A 302 3.88 -10.21 -14.63
CA LEU A 302 4.64 -10.12 -13.39
C LEU A 302 5.20 -8.72 -13.15
N GLU A 303 5.85 -8.11 -14.14
CA GLU A 303 6.48 -6.79 -13.96
C GLU A 303 5.43 -5.67 -13.79
N ARG A 304 4.27 -5.74 -14.45
CA ARG A 304 3.14 -4.82 -14.23
C ARG A 304 2.58 -4.91 -12.80
N LEU A 305 2.37 -6.13 -12.30
CA LEU A 305 1.84 -6.36 -10.94
C LEU A 305 2.88 -6.03 -9.85
N ALA A 306 4.16 -6.29 -10.11
CA ALA A 306 5.24 -6.02 -9.17
C ALA A 306 5.61 -4.52 -9.09
N THR A 307 5.45 -3.75 -10.16
CA THR A 307 5.86 -2.33 -10.22
C THR A 307 5.32 -1.46 -9.06
N PRO A 308 4.01 -1.39 -8.75
CA PRO A 308 3.51 -0.55 -7.66
C PRO A 308 3.99 -1.01 -6.27
N LEU A 309 4.22 -2.31 -6.09
CA LEU A 309 4.78 -2.86 -4.86
C LEU A 309 6.27 -2.53 -4.72
N LEU A 310 7.04 -2.68 -5.80
CA LEU A 310 8.47 -2.36 -5.81
C LEU A 310 8.75 -0.85 -5.77
N ALA A 311 7.81 0.01 -6.19
CA ALA A 311 7.92 1.46 -5.95
C ALA A 311 8.00 1.76 -4.45
N ARG A 312 7.14 1.13 -3.62
CA ARG A 312 7.20 1.22 -2.15
C ARG A 312 8.53 0.71 -1.60
N ALA A 313 9.01 -0.44 -2.11
CA ALA A 313 10.31 -1.00 -1.71
C ALA A 313 11.50 -0.07 -1.95
N VAL A 314 11.47 0.67 -3.07
CA VAL A 314 12.54 1.59 -3.44
C VAL A 314 12.45 2.91 -2.65
N ALA A 315 11.24 3.41 -2.37
CA ALA A 315 11.01 4.54 -1.48
C ALA A 315 11.54 4.25 -0.06
N GLU A 316 11.12 3.13 0.54
CA GLU A 316 11.64 2.63 1.83
C GLU A 316 13.18 2.55 1.82
N THR A 317 13.77 2.08 0.71
CA THR A 317 15.24 2.00 0.57
C THR A 317 15.89 3.38 0.61
N ARG A 318 15.30 4.40 -0.04
CA ARG A 318 15.78 5.79 0.05
C ARG A 318 15.67 6.33 1.47
N GLU A 319 14.54 6.11 2.14
CA GLU A 319 14.28 6.59 3.50
C GLU A 319 15.25 5.98 4.52
N VAL A 320 15.50 4.67 4.45
CA VAL A 320 16.48 3.99 5.31
C VAL A 320 17.91 4.49 5.05
N ILE A 321 18.26 4.85 3.81
CA ILE A 321 19.56 5.46 3.48
C ILE A 321 19.66 6.89 4.05
N ALA A 322 18.61 7.70 3.91
CA ALA A 322 18.55 9.05 4.46
C ALA A 322 18.63 9.04 6.00
N ALA A 323 17.93 8.12 6.66
CA ALA A 323 17.96 7.91 8.10
C ALA A 323 19.36 7.53 8.65
N ALA A 324 20.26 7.01 7.80
CA ALA A 324 21.66 6.77 8.17
C ALA A 324 22.56 8.03 8.10
N GLY A 325 22.02 9.19 7.70
CA GLY A 325 22.77 10.41 7.42
C GLY A 325 23.57 10.35 6.11
N LEU A 326 23.10 9.56 5.14
CA LEU A 326 23.76 9.28 3.87
C LEU A 326 22.90 9.65 2.66
N THR A 327 23.55 9.84 1.52
CA THR A 327 22.92 9.81 0.20
C THR A 327 23.36 8.51 -0.51
N PRO A 328 22.65 8.02 -1.55
CA PRO A 328 23.01 6.77 -2.22
C PRO A 328 24.47 6.72 -2.71
N GLU A 329 25.00 7.84 -3.23
CA GLU A 329 26.36 7.95 -3.78
C GLU A 329 27.45 7.82 -2.71
N ARG A 330 27.08 7.90 -1.43
CA ARG A 330 27.97 7.75 -0.27
C ARG A 330 28.01 6.33 0.30
N LEU A 331 27.25 5.39 -0.28
CA LEU A 331 27.36 3.97 0.06
C LEU A 331 28.50 3.31 -0.72
N ALA A 332 29.27 2.46 -0.04
CA ALA A 332 30.27 1.59 -0.66
C ALA A 332 29.61 0.46 -1.50
N GLY A 333 28.30 0.26 -1.37
CA GLY A 333 27.51 -0.67 -2.18
C GLY A 333 26.07 -0.82 -1.72
N LEU A 334 25.23 -1.30 -2.64
CA LEU A 334 23.88 -1.81 -2.39
C LEU A 334 23.87 -3.30 -2.73
N PHE A 335 23.44 -4.13 -1.77
CA PHE A 335 23.56 -5.58 -1.80
C PHE A 335 22.19 -6.24 -1.72
N LEU A 336 21.83 -7.05 -2.73
CA LEU A 336 20.54 -7.75 -2.75
C LEU A 336 20.68 -9.16 -2.19
N VAL A 337 19.85 -9.49 -1.21
CA VAL A 337 19.68 -10.84 -0.65
C VAL A 337 18.19 -11.22 -0.65
N GLY A 338 17.88 -12.44 -0.23
CA GLY A 338 16.51 -12.96 -0.27
C GLY A 338 16.08 -13.51 -1.64
N GLY A 339 15.13 -14.44 -1.63
CA GLY A 339 14.74 -15.19 -2.83
C GLY A 339 14.07 -14.36 -3.93
N SER A 340 13.32 -13.32 -3.55
CA SER A 340 12.53 -12.48 -4.46
C SER A 340 13.39 -11.42 -5.16
N SER A 341 14.57 -11.09 -4.62
CA SER A 341 15.60 -10.26 -5.28
C SER A 341 16.10 -10.83 -6.63
N ARG A 342 15.77 -12.09 -6.96
CA ARG A 342 16.00 -12.66 -8.29
C ARG A 342 15.13 -12.07 -9.40
N ILE A 343 14.02 -11.38 -9.06
CA ILE A 343 13.12 -10.78 -10.04
C ILE A 343 13.86 -9.63 -10.76
N PRO A 344 14.11 -9.69 -12.08
CA PRO A 344 14.97 -8.71 -12.75
C PRO A 344 14.49 -7.26 -12.71
N LEU A 345 13.22 -7.00 -12.38
CA LEU A 345 12.69 -5.65 -12.18
C LEU A 345 13.25 -4.98 -10.91
N VAL A 346 13.47 -5.73 -9.84
CA VAL A 346 13.94 -5.23 -8.53
C VAL A 346 15.26 -4.47 -8.70
N ALA A 347 16.25 -5.11 -9.31
CA ALA A 347 17.56 -4.51 -9.54
C ALA A 347 17.51 -3.33 -10.55
N ARG A 348 16.55 -3.31 -11.49
CA ARG A 348 16.36 -2.20 -12.43
C ARG A 348 15.78 -0.97 -11.75
N MET A 349 14.73 -1.13 -10.94
CA MET A 349 14.08 -0.02 -10.23
C MET A 349 15.01 0.59 -9.18
N LEU A 350 15.68 -0.25 -8.37
CA LEU A 350 16.71 0.24 -7.43
C LEU A 350 17.85 0.98 -8.14
N HIS A 351 18.30 0.50 -9.31
CA HIS A 351 19.36 1.20 -10.05
C HIS A 351 18.90 2.54 -10.64
N ALA A 352 17.71 2.58 -11.24
CA ALA A 352 17.17 3.78 -11.86
C ALA A 352 16.94 4.91 -10.83
N GLU A 353 16.43 4.56 -9.65
CA GLU A 353 15.96 5.53 -8.64
C GLU A 353 17.05 5.94 -7.63
N LEU A 354 18.08 5.10 -7.43
CA LEU A 354 19.18 5.34 -6.47
C LEU A 354 20.54 5.58 -7.13
N GLY A 355 20.67 5.42 -8.45
CA GLY A 355 21.92 5.61 -9.20
C GLY A 355 23.01 4.55 -8.98
N ILE A 356 23.06 3.89 -7.82
CA ILE A 356 23.96 2.77 -7.52
C ILE A 356 23.55 1.54 -8.33
N ALA A 357 24.50 0.79 -8.89
CA ALA A 357 24.23 -0.54 -9.44
C ALA A 357 24.13 -1.58 -8.30
N PRO A 358 22.97 -2.23 -8.05
CA PRO A 358 22.84 -3.23 -7.00
C PRO A 358 23.67 -4.49 -7.32
N THR A 359 24.35 -5.05 -6.33
CA THR A 359 24.99 -6.37 -6.50
C THR A 359 23.97 -7.48 -6.29
N VAL A 360 23.57 -8.09 -7.41
CA VAL A 360 22.77 -9.32 -7.44
C VAL A 360 23.68 -10.54 -7.35
N LEU A 361 23.22 -11.59 -6.68
CA LEU A 361 23.90 -12.89 -6.58
C LEU A 361 23.10 -14.00 -7.27
N GLU A 362 23.76 -15.09 -7.64
CA GLU A 362 23.13 -16.26 -8.28
C GLU A 362 22.25 -17.06 -7.29
N GLN A 363 22.69 -17.11 -6.02
CA GLN A 363 22.06 -17.83 -4.92
C GLN A 363 21.90 -16.90 -3.69
N PRO A 364 21.03 -15.86 -3.75
CA PRO A 364 20.84 -14.85 -2.69
C PRO A 364 20.29 -15.39 -1.35
N GLU A 365 19.99 -16.69 -1.26
CA GLU A 365 19.63 -17.44 -0.05
C GLU A 365 20.82 -18.04 0.72
N LEU A 366 22.03 -18.13 0.14
CA LEU A 366 23.23 -18.56 0.86
C LEU A 366 23.98 -17.46 1.66
N PRO A 367 24.03 -16.17 1.24
CA PRO A 367 24.82 -15.11 1.86
C PRO A 367 24.61 -14.93 3.36
N VAL A 368 23.38 -15.06 3.84
CA VAL A 368 23.06 -14.88 5.25
C VAL A 368 23.68 -16.02 6.08
N ALA A 369 23.49 -17.28 5.67
CA ALA A 369 24.05 -18.44 6.37
C ALA A 369 25.59 -18.55 6.23
N GLU A 370 26.16 -18.24 5.05
CA GLU A 370 27.62 -18.21 4.86
C GLU A 370 28.29 -17.02 5.56
N GLY A 371 27.63 -15.85 5.56
CA GLY A 371 28.07 -14.68 6.30
C GLY A 371 28.04 -14.90 7.82
N ALA A 372 27.02 -15.60 8.33
CA ALA A 372 26.94 -15.97 9.74
C ALA A 372 28.14 -16.80 10.23
N LEU A 373 28.72 -17.66 9.38
CA LEU A 373 29.93 -18.43 9.72
C LEU A 373 31.18 -17.57 9.94
N THR A 374 31.21 -16.32 9.46
CA THR A 374 32.34 -15.39 9.71
C THR A 374 32.35 -14.87 11.15
N ASP A 375 31.23 -14.94 11.86
CA ASP A 375 31.08 -14.55 13.27
C ASP A 375 31.65 -15.57 14.27
N LEU A 376 32.23 -16.67 13.76
CA LEU A 376 32.97 -17.65 14.54
C LEU A 376 34.42 -17.71 14.02
N PRO A 377 35.44 -17.35 14.82
CA PRO A 377 36.80 -17.20 14.34
C PRO A 377 37.36 -18.49 13.74
N MET A 378 38.24 -18.33 12.75
CA MET A 378 38.94 -19.46 12.11
C MET A 378 40.01 -20.04 13.04
N PRO A 379 40.14 -21.38 13.14
CA PRO A 379 41.28 -22.00 13.80
C PRO A 379 42.60 -21.52 13.19
N ARG A 380 43.46 -20.89 14.00
CA ARG A 380 44.82 -20.52 13.55
C ARG A 380 45.64 -21.80 13.36
N PRO A 381 46.21 -22.06 12.17
CA PRO A 381 47.02 -23.25 11.94
C PRO A 381 48.16 -23.33 12.94
N GLN A 382 48.13 -24.34 13.82
CA GLN A 382 49.20 -24.53 14.79
C GLN A 382 50.49 -24.84 14.04
N SER A 383 51.49 -23.95 14.14
CA SER A 383 52.79 -24.12 13.52
C SER A 383 53.49 -25.36 14.10
N ARG A 384 53.33 -26.50 13.43
CA ARG A 384 53.80 -27.79 13.93
C ARG A 384 55.31 -27.71 14.24
N PRO A 385 55.76 -28.02 15.47
CA PRO A 385 57.18 -27.95 15.80
C PRO A 385 58.02 -28.74 14.80
N ALA A 386 59.10 -28.12 14.31
CA ALA A 386 60.04 -28.79 13.42
C ALA A 386 60.60 -30.04 14.13
N PRO A 387 60.70 -31.20 13.44
CA PRO A 387 61.26 -32.39 14.05
C PRO A 387 62.71 -32.11 14.48
N VAL A 388 63.01 -32.37 15.76
CA VAL A 388 64.33 -32.10 16.34
C VAL A 388 65.37 -32.97 15.65
N ALA A 389 66.19 -32.36 14.79
CA ALA A 389 67.31 -33.03 14.16
C ALA A 389 68.35 -33.40 15.22
N ALA A 390 68.84 -34.64 15.18
CA ALA A 390 69.94 -35.07 16.03
C ALA A 390 71.19 -34.22 15.73
N GLY A 391 71.84 -33.73 16.79
CA GLY A 391 72.76 -32.59 16.69
C GLY A 391 74.14 -32.89 16.08
N ALA A 392 74.78 -31.83 15.61
CA ALA A 392 76.23 -31.76 15.39
C ALA A 392 76.82 -30.71 16.37
N PRO A 393 77.98 -30.98 17.02
CA PRO A 393 78.49 -30.12 18.09
C PRO A 393 79.12 -28.83 17.55
N GLY A 394 78.82 -27.72 18.21
CA GLY A 394 79.02 -26.37 17.70
C GLY A 394 80.45 -25.87 17.50
N HIS A 395 80.52 -24.65 16.99
CA HIS A 395 81.45 -23.62 17.47
C HIS A 395 80.75 -22.26 17.46
N ALA A 396 81.21 -21.36 18.33
CA ALA A 396 80.71 -19.99 18.48
C ALA A 396 81.92 -19.00 18.43
N PRO A 397 81.74 -17.69 18.64
CA PRO A 397 81.32 -16.78 17.59
C PRO A 397 82.33 -15.64 17.34
N ALA A 398 82.13 -14.87 16.27
CA ALA A 398 82.87 -13.63 16.00
C ALA A 398 81.95 -12.54 15.41
N ALA A 399 82.32 -11.27 15.56
CA ALA A 399 81.43 -10.11 15.34
C ALA A 399 81.72 -9.32 14.05
N ALA A 400 80.86 -8.34 13.76
CA ALA A 400 81.00 -7.37 12.67
C ALA A 400 82.23 -6.44 12.85
N PRO A 401 82.73 -5.82 11.76
CA PRO A 401 82.23 -4.51 11.30
C PRO A 401 82.00 -4.52 9.76
N GLY A 402 81.70 -3.44 9.01
CA GLY A 402 81.50 -2.00 9.24
C GLY A 402 81.48 -1.26 7.87
N ALA A 403 80.99 -0.02 7.81
CA ALA A 403 80.93 0.82 6.59
C ALA A 403 82.09 1.86 6.57
N PRO A 404 82.14 2.97 5.76
CA PRO A 404 81.32 3.42 4.60
C PRO A 404 82.13 4.04 3.40
N GLY A 405 81.43 4.66 2.41
CA GLY A 405 81.96 5.61 1.40
C GLY A 405 81.21 5.50 0.04
N HIS A 406 80.48 6.50 -0.48
CA HIS A 406 80.82 7.85 -0.99
C HIS A 406 81.66 7.85 -2.31
N ALA A 407 81.34 8.61 -3.39
CA ALA A 407 80.12 9.34 -3.80
C ALA A 407 80.19 9.86 -5.29
N ALA A 408 79.06 9.87 -6.02
CA ALA A 408 78.74 10.70 -7.23
C ALA A 408 79.65 10.60 -8.50
N PRO A 409 79.37 11.29 -9.65
CA PRO A 409 78.13 11.82 -10.27
C PRO A 409 77.88 11.28 -11.74
N HIS A 410 77.04 11.94 -12.55
CA HIS A 410 76.54 11.51 -13.89
C HIS A 410 77.45 11.80 -15.13
N GLY A 411 77.28 11.05 -16.24
CA GLY A 411 77.17 11.66 -17.60
C GLY A 411 77.75 10.98 -18.89
N THR A 412 76.92 10.25 -19.67
CA THR A 412 76.93 10.15 -21.19
C THR A 412 78.17 9.57 -21.96
N PRO A 413 78.17 9.35 -23.32
CA PRO A 413 77.19 8.66 -24.21
C PRO A 413 77.79 7.74 -25.35
N GLY A 414 76.95 6.92 -26.03
CA GLY A 414 77.20 6.26 -27.36
C GLY A 414 77.73 4.80 -27.32
N GLN A 415 77.18 3.74 -27.98
CA GLN A 415 76.81 3.41 -29.40
C GLN A 415 78.02 3.14 -30.34
N PRO A 416 77.97 2.15 -31.30
CA PRO A 416 76.87 1.74 -32.21
C PRO A 416 76.51 0.21 -32.15
N ALA A 417 75.79 -0.50 -33.05
CA ALA A 417 75.40 -0.28 -34.47
C ALA A 417 74.10 -1.03 -34.96
N THR A 418 73.72 -0.75 -36.22
CA THR A 418 72.54 -1.22 -37.03
C THR A 418 73.02 -2.12 -38.24
N PRO A 419 72.30 -2.51 -39.36
CA PRO A 419 71.06 -1.97 -40.01
C PRO A 419 70.08 -2.90 -40.83
N HIS A 420 68.92 -2.30 -41.24
CA HIS A 420 67.99 -2.46 -42.42
C HIS A 420 67.77 -3.81 -43.19
N GLN A 421 66.72 -4.08 -44.01
CA GLN A 421 65.63 -3.36 -44.76
C GLN A 421 64.29 -4.18 -44.65
N ARG A 422 63.02 -3.71 -44.73
CA ARG A 422 62.16 -2.97 -45.72
C ARG A 422 61.90 -3.69 -47.07
N PRO A 423 60.76 -3.49 -47.80
CA PRO A 423 59.49 -2.72 -47.55
C PRO A 423 58.22 -3.64 -47.46
N GLY A 424 56.92 -3.25 -47.54
CA GLY A 424 56.19 -1.96 -47.43
C GLY A 424 54.84 -1.90 -48.23
N HIS A 425 53.94 -0.95 -47.85
CA HIS A 425 52.73 -0.41 -48.57
C HIS A 425 51.31 -1.03 -48.40
N THR A 426 50.31 -0.12 -48.31
CA THR A 426 48.82 -0.31 -48.29
C THR A 426 48.19 0.04 -49.66
N PRO A 427 46.98 -0.45 -49.97
CA PRO A 427 45.80 0.44 -50.03
C PRO A 427 44.45 -0.22 -49.62
N ALA A 428 43.33 0.47 -49.87
CA ALA A 428 41.99 0.22 -49.34
C ALA A 428 40.99 -0.47 -50.32
N GLY A 429 39.84 -0.89 -49.78
CA GLY A 429 38.52 -0.52 -50.34
C GLY A 429 37.78 -1.49 -51.27
N ALA A 430 36.75 -2.17 -50.74
CA ALA A 430 35.69 -2.90 -51.46
C ALA A 430 36.16 -4.07 -52.36
N PRO A 431 35.24 -4.91 -52.91
CA PRO A 431 34.37 -4.49 -54.03
C PRO A 431 32.91 -4.99 -53.93
N ALA A 432 32.09 -4.56 -54.89
CA ALA A 432 30.82 -5.18 -55.24
C ALA A 432 30.69 -5.31 -56.77
N SER A 433 30.01 -6.37 -57.23
CA SER A 433 29.54 -6.58 -58.61
C SER A 433 28.37 -7.58 -58.54
N ALA A 434 27.11 -7.27 -58.87
CA ALA A 434 26.56 -6.76 -60.14
C ALA A 434 26.67 -7.80 -61.28
N GLY A 435 25.61 -8.24 -61.96
CA GLY A 435 24.15 -8.00 -61.80
C GLY A 435 23.35 -9.28 -62.11
N ASP A 436 22.09 -9.29 -62.53
CA ASP A 436 21.13 -8.19 -62.81
C ASP A 436 19.69 -8.77 -62.92
N ALA A 437 18.70 -7.93 -63.27
CA ALA A 437 17.36 -8.28 -63.80
C ALA A 437 16.22 -8.78 -62.86
N ALA A 438 15.52 -7.79 -62.26
CA ALA A 438 14.09 -7.51 -62.48
C ALA A 438 12.94 -8.51 -62.15
N ALA A 439 12.15 -8.12 -61.13
CA ALA A 439 10.69 -7.80 -61.20
C ALA A 439 9.57 -8.87 -61.04
N HIS A 440 8.50 -8.41 -60.37
CA HIS A 440 7.10 -8.89 -60.29
C HIS A 440 6.77 -10.32 -59.78
N GLY A 441 5.79 -10.41 -58.85
CA GLY A 441 4.85 -11.55 -58.83
C GLY A 441 4.46 -12.18 -57.49
N THR A 442 3.43 -11.64 -56.82
CA THR A 442 2.33 -12.48 -56.28
C THR A 442 1.43 -12.86 -57.48
N PRO A 443 0.73 -14.02 -57.58
CA PRO A 443 0.24 -14.92 -56.52
C PRO A 443 0.39 -16.44 -56.82
N GLY A 444 -0.26 -17.32 -56.03
CA GLY A 444 -0.70 -18.63 -56.53
C GLY A 444 -0.79 -19.81 -55.56
N GLN A 445 -2.01 -20.17 -55.14
CA GLN A 445 -2.46 -21.57 -55.05
C GLN A 445 -2.55 -22.15 -56.49
N PRO A 446 -2.48 -23.49 -56.76
CA PRO A 446 -3.53 -24.44 -56.30
C PRO A 446 -3.21 -25.97 -56.25
N ALA A 447 -4.28 -26.72 -55.97
CA ALA A 447 -4.66 -28.04 -56.52
C ALA A 447 -4.19 -29.37 -55.88
N THR A 448 -5.17 -30.06 -55.29
CA THR A 448 -5.30 -31.53 -55.14
C THR A 448 -5.54 -32.23 -56.50
N PRO A 449 -5.19 -33.53 -56.68
CA PRO A 449 -6.18 -34.64 -56.54
C PRO A 449 -5.53 -35.95 -55.97
N HIS A 450 -6.15 -37.11 -55.69
CA HIS A 450 -7.49 -37.75 -55.86
C HIS A 450 -7.90 -38.43 -54.51
N GLN A 451 -9.15 -38.67 -54.10
CA GLN A 451 -10.31 -39.42 -54.68
C GLN A 451 -10.23 -40.98 -54.73
N THR A 452 -10.69 -41.63 -53.64
CA THR A 452 -11.62 -42.81 -53.59
C THR A 452 -11.23 -44.17 -54.21
N PRO A 453 -12.00 -45.29 -54.00
CA PRO A 453 -13.21 -45.53 -53.18
C PRO A 453 -13.14 -46.70 -52.16
N GLY A 454 -14.13 -46.75 -51.24
CA GLY A 454 -14.17 -47.63 -50.07
C GLY A 454 -14.78 -49.04 -50.22
N HIS A 455 -15.05 -49.68 -49.07
CA HIS A 455 -15.94 -50.85 -48.89
C HIS A 455 -16.39 -51.00 -47.42
N ALA A 456 -17.46 -51.77 -47.20
CA ALA A 456 -18.06 -52.17 -45.91
C ALA A 456 -19.00 -53.40 -46.18
N PRO A 457 -19.81 -53.95 -45.24
CA PRO A 457 -19.78 -54.01 -43.76
C PRO A 457 -19.93 -55.46 -43.19
N ALA A 458 -19.77 -55.68 -41.87
CA ALA A 458 -20.26 -56.85 -41.10
C ALA A 458 -19.94 -56.71 -39.58
N THR A 459 -20.56 -57.38 -38.59
CA THR A 459 -22.00 -57.47 -38.17
C THR A 459 -22.11 -58.30 -36.87
N HIS A 460 -22.75 -57.76 -35.82
CA HIS A 460 -23.26 -58.43 -34.58
C HIS A 460 -24.15 -57.40 -33.83
N GLY A 461 -25.21 -57.71 -33.06
CA GLY A 461 -25.97 -58.95 -32.83
C GLY A 461 -25.49 -59.80 -31.64
N SER A 462 -26.27 -60.07 -30.58
CA SER A 462 -27.61 -59.63 -30.10
C SER A 462 -27.65 -59.85 -28.56
N ALA A 463 -28.70 -59.61 -27.74
CA ALA A 463 -30.11 -59.23 -27.88
C ALA A 463 -30.52 -58.39 -26.61
N GLY A 464 -31.77 -58.07 -26.26
CA GLY A 464 -33.08 -58.40 -26.83
C GLY A 464 -34.25 -57.67 -26.10
N ASP A 465 -35.46 -57.80 -26.67
CA ASP A 465 -36.83 -57.49 -26.18
C ASP A 465 -37.12 -56.06 -25.61
N ALA A 466 -37.98 -55.19 -26.17
CA ALA A 466 -39.38 -55.29 -26.65
C ALA A 466 -40.43 -55.23 -25.50
N ALA A 467 -41.54 -54.47 -25.55
CA ALA A 467 -42.12 -53.51 -26.53
C ALA A 467 -43.04 -52.50 -25.77
N GLY A 468 -43.61 -51.41 -26.32
CA GLY A 468 -43.54 -50.76 -27.64
C GLY A 468 -44.86 -50.03 -28.01
N VAL A 469 -44.87 -49.17 -29.04
CA VAL A 469 -46.05 -48.70 -29.84
C VAL A 469 -47.08 -47.78 -29.12
N ALA A 470 -47.56 -46.63 -29.64
CA ALA A 470 -47.16 -45.78 -30.79
C ALA A 470 -47.84 -44.37 -30.75
N ASP A 471 -47.20 -43.38 -31.40
CA ASP A 471 -47.68 -42.37 -32.38
C ASP A 471 -49.20 -42.09 -32.65
N PRO A 472 -49.59 -40.95 -33.30
CA PRO A 472 -48.90 -39.65 -33.44
C PRO A 472 -49.81 -38.36 -33.52
N ALA A 473 -49.12 -37.19 -33.54
CA ALA A 473 -49.37 -36.00 -34.39
C ALA A 473 -50.52 -34.96 -34.18
N ALA A 474 -50.12 -33.71 -34.47
CA ALA A 474 -50.84 -32.61 -35.16
C ALA A 474 -51.52 -31.45 -34.36
N LYS A 475 -50.97 -30.23 -34.58
CA LYS A 475 -51.59 -28.92 -34.98
C LYS A 475 -53.10 -28.68 -34.62
N THR A 476 -53.57 -27.49 -34.24
CA THR A 476 -53.26 -26.14 -34.79
C THR A 476 -53.87 -24.99 -33.95
N ALA A 477 -53.17 -23.84 -33.84
CA ALA A 477 -53.61 -22.42 -33.76
C ALA A 477 -54.80 -21.86 -32.91
N THR A 478 -54.73 -20.53 -32.76
CA THR A 478 -55.78 -19.50 -32.54
C THR A 478 -56.23 -19.08 -31.12
N ALA A 479 -56.37 -17.75 -30.95
CA ALA A 479 -56.54 -17.00 -29.71
C ALA A 479 -58.00 -16.61 -29.37
N ALA A 480 -58.25 -16.10 -28.14
CA ALA A 480 -58.94 -14.82 -27.82
C ALA A 480 -59.82 -14.79 -26.53
N THR A 481 -59.55 -13.80 -25.65
CA THR A 481 -60.53 -12.96 -24.88
C THR A 481 -61.29 -13.47 -23.62
N LEU A 482 -61.49 -12.51 -22.70
CA LEU A 482 -62.21 -12.40 -21.40
C LEU A 482 -63.73 -12.81 -21.41
N PRO A 483 -64.46 -13.07 -20.27
CA PRO A 483 -64.61 -12.16 -19.09
C PRO A 483 -64.95 -12.76 -17.67
N ARG A 484 -65.33 -11.89 -16.71
CA ARG A 484 -65.71 -12.14 -15.27
C ARG A 484 -67.20 -12.47 -15.01
N PRO A 485 -67.55 -13.00 -13.81
CA PRO A 485 -68.53 -12.31 -12.93
C PRO A 485 -68.18 -12.32 -11.39
N ALA A 486 -69.18 -12.11 -10.51
CA ALA A 486 -69.15 -12.12 -9.01
C ALA A 486 -70.46 -12.80 -8.46
N PRO A 487 -70.70 -13.05 -7.13
CA PRO A 487 -71.45 -12.07 -6.26
C PRO A 487 -71.49 -12.24 -4.68
N THR A 488 -72.01 -11.20 -3.96
CA THR A 488 -72.89 -11.19 -2.72
C THR A 488 -72.49 -11.70 -1.28
N ARG A 489 -73.39 -11.47 -0.29
CA ARG A 489 -73.31 -11.49 1.23
C ARG A 489 -74.64 -12.10 1.83
N PRO A 490 -75.13 -12.01 3.13
CA PRO A 490 -74.77 -11.21 4.36
C PRO A 490 -74.92 -11.88 5.79
N ASP A 491 -74.77 -11.10 6.90
CA ASP A 491 -75.54 -11.06 8.21
C ASP A 491 -75.68 -12.26 9.23
N PRO A 492 -76.18 -12.10 10.51
CA PRO A 492 -76.02 -11.04 11.56
C PRO A 492 -76.09 -11.46 13.10
N TYR A 493 -76.09 -10.45 14.02
CA TYR A 493 -76.74 -10.36 15.38
C TYR A 493 -76.00 -10.58 16.76
N LEU A 494 -76.67 -10.17 17.86
CA LEU A 494 -76.26 -9.75 19.26
C LEU A 494 -76.88 -10.68 20.38
N PRO A 495 -76.93 -10.42 21.74
CA PRO A 495 -76.51 -9.25 22.59
C PRO A 495 -75.91 -9.47 24.03
N GLY A 496 -75.41 -8.37 24.66
CA GLY A 496 -75.18 -8.15 26.13
C GLY A 496 -73.71 -8.16 26.61
N GLN A 497 -73.30 -7.88 27.86
CA GLN A 497 -73.70 -7.03 29.04
C GLN A 497 -72.58 -7.24 30.14
N ALA A 498 -72.26 -6.45 31.19
CA ALA A 498 -72.58 -5.14 31.81
C ALA A 498 -71.30 -4.71 32.68
N VAL A 499 -71.18 -3.87 33.74
CA VAL A 499 -72.04 -3.12 34.70
C VAL A 499 -71.41 -1.71 35.08
N SER A 500 -70.93 -1.46 36.33
CA SER A 500 -70.47 -0.16 36.95
C SER A 500 -69.98 -0.40 38.42
N PRO A 501 -69.31 0.51 39.20
CA PRO A 501 -69.42 2.00 39.31
C PRO A 501 -68.07 2.82 39.30
N ALA A 502 -68.00 4.10 38.88
CA ALA A 502 -68.30 5.42 39.53
C ALA A 502 -67.24 5.93 40.55
N ALA A 503 -66.82 7.22 40.63
CA ALA A 503 -67.24 8.45 39.91
C ALA A 503 -66.18 9.60 39.89
N GLY A 504 -66.30 10.49 38.86
CA GLY A 504 -65.67 11.83 38.75
C GLY A 504 -64.26 11.87 38.13
N THR A 505 -63.65 13.02 37.75
CA THR A 505 -64.09 14.41 37.37
C THR A 505 -62.83 15.16 36.87
N GLY A 506 -62.82 16.16 35.96
CA GLY A 506 -63.86 16.81 35.13
C GLY A 506 -63.82 18.36 35.26
N ALA A 507 -63.92 19.19 34.20
CA ALA A 507 -63.92 18.98 32.75
C ALA A 507 -63.77 20.32 31.96
N GLY A 508 -63.21 20.31 30.73
CA GLY A 508 -63.18 21.45 29.78
C GLY A 508 -62.02 21.34 28.74
N TRP A 509 -62.17 20.78 27.53
CA TRP A 509 -62.90 21.22 26.30
C TRP A 509 -62.20 22.36 25.50
N ALA A 510 -62.14 22.40 24.15
CA ALA A 510 -62.37 21.41 23.07
C ALA A 510 -62.00 22.00 21.67
N GLY A 511 -61.87 21.18 20.60
CA GLY A 511 -62.16 21.59 19.19
C GLY A 511 -61.09 21.33 18.10
N VAL A 512 -61.44 20.60 17.02
CA VAL A 512 -60.56 20.25 15.87
C VAL A 512 -61.37 20.02 14.57
N PRO A 513 -61.01 20.64 13.42
CA PRO A 513 -61.04 19.96 12.10
C PRO A 513 -59.88 20.37 11.15
N ARG A 514 -60.11 20.44 9.82
CA ARG A 514 -59.16 20.77 8.72
C ARG A 514 -59.87 21.52 7.56
N SER A 515 -59.08 21.97 6.56
CA SER A 515 -59.37 22.17 5.11
C SER A 515 -59.97 23.49 4.55
N ALA A 516 -59.20 24.13 3.63
CA ALA A 516 -59.47 24.52 2.21
C ALA A 516 -60.79 25.26 1.77
N PRO A 517 -60.78 26.08 0.67
CA PRO A 517 -59.68 26.80 -0.01
C PRO A 517 -60.02 28.32 -0.32
N PRO A 518 -59.99 28.94 -1.54
CA PRO A 518 -59.73 30.41 -1.65
C PRO A 518 -60.96 31.28 -2.01
N VAL A 519 -60.85 32.61 -1.81
CA VAL A 519 -61.87 33.61 -2.23
C VAL A 519 -61.21 34.88 -2.80
N SER A 520 -61.88 35.53 -3.77
CA SER A 520 -61.46 36.75 -4.49
C SER A 520 -62.30 37.99 -4.09
N PRO A 521 -62.00 39.22 -4.55
CA PRO A 521 -62.13 40.43 -3.72
C PRO A 521 -63.38 41.34 -3.92
N ALA A 522 -63.38 42.44 -3.16
CA ALA A 522 -64.15 43.70 -3.31
C ALA A 522 -65.57 43.76 -2.68
N PRO A 523 -66.21 44.95 -2.53
CA PRO A 523 -65.73 46.33 -2.76
C PRO A 523 -66.03 47.38 -1.64
N GLY A 524 -65.27 48.49 -1.65
CA GLY A 524 -65.80 49.86 -1.40
C GLY A 524 -65.92 50.41 0.03
N GLY A 525 -65.92 51.75 0.16
CA GLY A 525 -66.31 52.49 1.37
C GLY A 525 -65.26 53.48 1.94
N GLY A 526 -65.26 54.73 1.46
CA GLY A 526 -64.68 55.88 2.22
C GLY A 526 -65.66 56.42 3.28
N PRO A 527 -65.34 57.50 4.04
CA PRO A 527 -64.94 58.77 3.41
C PRO A 527 -63.92 59.68 4.16
N THR A 528 -63.29 60.56 3.37
CA THR A 528 -62.84 61.95 3.66
C THR A 528 -62.24 62.34 5.04
N GLY A 529 -60.97 62.74 5.03
CA GLY A 529 -60.34 63.62 6.03
C GLY A 529 -59.02 64.22 5.49
N PRO A 530 -58.82 65.54 5.42
CA PRO A 530 -57.77 66.12 4.56
C PRO A 530 -56.41 66.38 5.24
N GLY A 531 -55.32 66.14 4.50
CA GLY A 531 -54.15 67.04 4.50
C GLY A 531 -52.86 66.61 5.22
N ARG A 532 -51.99 65.85 4.53
CA ARG A 532 -50.56 66.22 4.29
C ARG A 532 -49.80 65.19 3.42
N PRO A 533 -49.41 65.53 2.17
CA PRO A 533 -48.78 64.58 1.25
C PRO A 533 -47.25 64.50 1.43
N ARG A 534 -46.76 63.82 2.48
CA ARG A 534 -45.32 63.48 2.61
C ARG A 534 -44.97 62.07 3.07
N ARG A 535 -45.79 61.38 3.87
CA ARG A 535 -45.45 60.02 4.34
C ARG A 535 -45.37 58.97 3.23
N GLY A 536 -46.28 59.00 2.25
CA GLY A 536 -46.27 58.05 1.13
C GLY A 536 -44.98 58.11 0.31
N LEU A 537 -44.45 59.32 0.07
CA LEU A 537 -43.18 59.49 -0.66
C LEU A 537 -41.99 58.94 0.13
N TRP A 538 -41.88 59.22 1.43
CA TRP A 538 -40.80 58.69 2.27
C TRP A 538 -40.87 57.16 2.45
N ILE A 539 -42.08 56.58 2.52
CA ILE A 539 -42.25 55.12 2.59
C ILE A 539 -41.91 54.48 1.24
N ALA A 540 -42.33 55.06 0.11
CA ALA A 540 -41.97 54.56 -1.22
C ALA A 540 -40.46 54.72 -1.53
N LEU A 541 -39.85 55.83 -1.11
CA LEU A 541 -38.40 56.06 -1.25
C LEU A 541 -37.60 55.13 -0.32
N GLY A 542 -38.08 54.90 0.90
CA GLY A 542 -37.48 53.94 1.84
C GLY A 542 -37.60 52.50 1.38
N ALA A 543 -38.76 52.09 0.84
CA ALA A 543 -38.95 50.79 0.22
C ALA A 543 -38.10 50.65 -1.06
N GLY A 544 -37.99 51.71 -1.87
CA GLY A 544 -37.10 51.76 -3.03
C GLY A 544 -35.62 51.61 -2.64
N LEU A 545 -35.17 52.32 -1.61
CA LEU A 545 -33.82 52.18 -1.05
C LEU A 545 -33.58 50.81 -0.42
N ALA A 546 -34.60 50.20 0.21
CA ALA A 546 -34.50 48.84 0.73
C ALA A 546 -34.41 47.80 -0.41
N VAL A 547 -35.22 47.93 -1.47
CA VAL A 547 -35.16 47.06 -2.65
C VAL A 547 -33.85 47.25 -3.43
N VAL A 548 -33.38 48.49 -3.60
CA VAL A 548 -32.06 48.76 -4.19
C VAL A 548 -30.93 48.26 -3.30
N GLY A 549 -31.05 48.37 -1.98
CA GLY A 549 -30.08 47.83 -1.02
C GLY A 549 -30.02 46.31 -1.03
N VAL A 550 -31.18 45.63 -1.08
CA VAL A 550 -31.26 44.17 -1.24
C VAL A 550 -30.74 43.77 -2.61
N LEU A 551 -31.13 44.42 -3.71
CA LEU A 551 -30.59 44.11 -5.04
C LEU A 551 -29.08 44.35 -5.12
N ALA A 552 -28.57 45.43 -4.54
CA ALA A 552 -27.13 45.69 -4.48
C ALA A 552 -26.40 44.66 -3.62
N ALA A 553 -26.97 44.25 -2.48
CA ALA A 553 -26.41 43.20 -1.62
C ALA A 553 -26.48 41.80 -2.26
N THR A 554 -27.56 41.48 -2.98
CA THR A 554 -27.70 40.23 -3.75
C THR A 554 -26.76 40.22 -4.95
N VAL A 555 -26.58 41.34 -5.66
CA VAL A 555 -25.54 41.47 -6.69
C VAL A 555 -24.16 41.30 -6.07
N LEU A 556 -23.82 42.03 -5.00
CA LEU A 556 -22.54 41.86 -4.28
C LEU A 556 -22.34 40.43 -3.76
N TRP A 557 -23.39 39.71 -3.37
CA TRP A 557 -23.30 38.32 -2.92
C TRP A 557 -23.15 37.33 -4.08
N LEU A 558 -23.76 37.60 -5.24
CA LEU A 558 -23.61 36.80 -6.46
C LEU A 558 -22.33 37.12 -7.25
N THR A 559 -21.74 38.30 -7.07
CA THR A 559 -20.49 38.74 -7.74
C THR A 559 -19.29 38.87 -6.79
N ARG A 560 -19.44 38.54 -5.51
CA ARG A 560 -18.29 38.38 -4.61
C ARG A 560 -17.63 37.05 -4.96
N ASP A 561 -16.35 37.10 -5.28
CA ASP A 561 -15.54 35.90 -5.38
C ASP A 561 -15.62 35.14 -4.05
N ARG A 562 -16.01 33.87 -4.13
CA ARG A 562 -16.24 33.01 -2.97
C ARG A 562 -14.90 32.54 -2.36
N TYR A 563 -13.83 32.58 -3.16
CA TYR A 563 -12.48 32.15 -2.81
C TYR A 563 -11.48 33.17 -3.36
N PRO A 564 -11.47 34.41 -2.80
CA PRO A 564 -10.63 35.47 -3.31
C PRO A 564 -9.13 35.10 -3.21
N ALA A 565 -8.32 35.66 -4.10
CA ALA A 565 -6.87 35.50 -4.06
C ALA A 565 -6.31 35.98 -2.70
N LEU A 566 -5.69 35.09 -1.94
CA LEU A 566 -5.11 35.39 -0.63
C LEU A 566 -3.91 36.33 -0.76
N GLU A 567 -3.80 37.31 0.13
CA GLU A 567 -2.57 38.08 0.30
C GLU A 567 -1.55 37.23 1.09
N PHE A 568 -0.81 36.39 0.35
CA PHE A 568 0.32 35.63 0.88
C PHE A 568 1.42 36.56 1.39
N ARG A 569 2.04 36.17 2.51
CA ARG A 569 3.07 36.94 3.23
C ARG A 569 4.22 36.01 3.62
N THR A 570 5.38 36.60 3.91
CA THR A 570 6.53 35.85 4.43
C THR A 570 6.20 35.15 5.75
N LEU A 571 6.62 33.90 5.92
CA LEU A 571 6.30 33.06 7.08
C LEU A 571 6.66 33.74 8.41
N GLY A 572 5.65 34.05 9.22
CA GLY A 572 5.82 34.59 10.56
C GLY A 572 5.56 33.53 11.62
N VAL A 573 6.55 33.21 12.46
CA VAL A 573 6.33 32.33 13.62
C VAL A 573 5.40 33.03 14.61
N VAL A 574 4.29 32.37 14.95
CA VAL A 574 3.31 32.81 15.96
C VAL A 574 3.67 32.24 17.33
N ALA A 575 3.91 30.93 17.41
CA ALA A 575 4.22 30.24 18.65
C ALA A 575 5.05 28.98 18.41
N THR A 576 5.72 28.49 19.46
CA THR A 576 6.40 27.19 19.48
C THR A 576 5.97 26.33 20.70
N PRO A 577 4.76 25.72 20.67
CA PRO A 577 4.26 24.92 21.80
C PRO A 577 5.12 23.68 22.07
N LYS A 578 5.51 23.44 23.33
CA LYS A 578 6.44 22.36 23.68
C LYS A 578 5.80 20.96 23.65
N ALA A 579 6.55 19.99 23.13
CA ALA A 579 6.15 18.59 22.98
C ALA A 579 6.56 17.70 24.17
N GLY A 580 6.78 18.26 25.36
CA GLY A 580 6.91 17.51 26.64
C GLY A 580 8.13 16.59 26.82
N ALA A 581 8.77 16.12 25.75
CA ALA A 581 9.85 15.14 25.72
C ALA A 581 11.07 15.66 24.94
N GLU A 582 12.25 15.09 25.20
CA GLU A 582 13.51 15.49 24.54
C GLU A 582 13.65 14.97 23.09
N ARG A 583 12.86 13.97 22.70
CA ARG A 583 12.79 13.39 21.35
C ARG A 583 11.47 12.65 21.18
N ALA A 584 10.53 13.22 20.43
CA ALA A 584 9.28 12.54 20.10
C ALA A 584 9.48 11.52 18.96
N ALA A 585 9.04 10.28 19.15
CA ALA A 585 9.10 9.24 18.12
C ALA A 585 8.17 9.60 16.96
N ALA A 586 6.86 9.61 17.22
CA ALA A 586 5.84 10.11 16.31
C ALA A 586 5.35 11.51 16.73
N VAL A 587 5.10 12.39 15.74
CA VAL A 587 4.48 13.72 15.93
C VAL A 587 3.44 13.97 14.83
N PHE A 588 2.33 14.61 15.21
CA PHE A 588 1.20 14.88 14.32
C PHE A 588 0.62 16.26 14.59
N THR A 589 0.06 16.89 13.57
CA THR A 589 -0.76 18.11 13.75
C THR A 589 -2.09 18.00 12.99
N SER A 590 -3.11 18.73 13.44
CA SER A 590 -4.35 18.92 12.69
C SER A 590 -4.98 20.28 13.01
N VAL A 591 -4.89 21.21 12.06
CA VAL A 591 -5.54 22.53 12.14
C VAL A 591 -6.97 22.47 11.59
N LEU A 592 -7.93 23.08 12.30
CA LEU A 592 -9.31 23.25 11.86
C LEU A 592 -9.89 24.54 12.47
N GLY A 593 -10.17 25.53 11.62
CA GLY A 593 -10.72 26.81 12.07
C GLY A 593 -9.77 27.57 13.00
N ASP A 594 -10.27 27.92 14.18
CA ASP A 594 -9.57 28.63 15.27
C ASP A 594 -8.61 27.74 16.08
N ARG A 595 -8.51 26.44 15.78
CA ARG A 595 -7.79 25.47 16.63
C ARG A 595 -6.75 24.68 15.87
N ALA A 596 -5.61 24.46 16.52
CA ALA A 596 -4.62 23.47 16.12
C ALA A 596 -4.52 22.40 17.22
N TYR A 597 -4.66 21.14 16.83
CA TYR A 597 -4.30 20.00 17.67
C TYR A 597 -2.89 19.57 17.31
N LEU A 598 -2.07 19.33 18.33
CA LEU A 598 -0.65 18.99 18.23
C LEU A 598 -0.45 17.74 19.08
N ALA A 599 0.14 16.67 18.55
CA ALA A 599 0.24 15.41 19.28
C ALA A 599 1.59 14.72 19.13
N HIS A 600 2.06 14.07 20.20
CA HIS A 600 3.33 13.34 20.25
C HIS A 600 3.22 12.07 21.09
N GLN A 601 4.04 11.06 20.77
CA GLN A 601 4.06 9.78 21.50
C GLN A 601 4.98 9.87 22.74
N LEU A 602 4.40 9.57 23.90
CA LEU A 602 5.10 9.45 25.18
C LEU A 602 5.87 8.13 25.27
N ALA A 603 6.84 8.09 26.20
CA ALA A 603 7.63 6.88 26.51
C ALA A 603 6.83 5.75 27.21
N ASP A 604 5.51 5.89 27.38
CA ASP A 604 4.58 4.85 27.81
C ASP A 604 3.53 4.52 26.73
N ASP A 605 3.87 4.76 25.47
CA ASP A 605 3.09 4.54 24.24
C ASP A 605 1.78 5.33 24.12
N ARG A 606 1.44 6.16 25.10
CA ARG A 606 0.27 7.04 25.04
C ARG A 606 0.58 8.28 24.20
N LEU A 607 -0.41 8.74 23.44
CA LEU A 607 -0.27 9.98 22.67
C LEU A 607 -0.69 11.16 23.55
N GLU A 608 0.20 12.09 23.82
CA GLU A 608 -0.19 13.38 24.40
C GLU A 608 -0.67 14.31 23.31
N VAL A 609 -1.92 14.76 23.44
CA VAL A 609 -2.56 15.74 22.57
C VAL A 609 -2.66 17.08 23.31
N VAL A 610 -2.23 18.13 22.64
CA VAL A 610 -2.32 19.53 23.04
C VAL A 610 -3.28 20.22 22.08
N ALA A 611 -4.29 20.91 22.59
CA ALA A 611 -5.09 21.85 21.81
C ALA A 611 -4.59 23.27 22.07
N VAL A 612 -4.29 24.01 21.00
CA VAL A 612 -3.92 25.43 21.06
C VAL A 612 -4.89 26.26 20.21
N ASP A 613 -5.02 27.54 20.55
CA ASP A 613 -5.56 28.54 19.63
C ASP A 613 -4.64 28.64 18.40
N ALA A 614 -5.18 28.55 17.19
CA ALA A 614 -4.38 28.56 15.97
C ALA A 614 -3.84 29.95 15.61
N GLY A 615 -4.46 31.03 16.10
CA GLY A 615 -4.11 32.41 15.79
C GLY A 615 -3.10 33.05 16.75
N SER A 616 -3.08 32.61 18.02
CA SER A 616 -2.11 33.05 19.05
C SER A 616 -1.14 31.97 19.52
N GLY A 617 -1.50 30.68 19.42
CA GLY A 617 -0.74 29.56 19.96
C GLY A 617 -0.94 29.31 21.47
N ASP A 618 -1.90 29.98 22.12
CA ASP A 618 -2.20 29.78 23.54
C ASP A 618 -2.72 28.35 23.81
N GLU A 619 -2.17 27.68 24.83
CA GLU A 619 -2.59 26.33 25.22
C GLU A 619 -3.99 26.34 25.86
N LEU A 620 -4.93 25.61 25.25
CA LEU A 620 -6.31 25.47 25.69
C LEU A 620 -6.49 24.26 26.61
N TRP A 621 -5.83 23.14 26.29
CA TRP A 621 -5.67 21.97 27.14
C TRP A 621 -4.56 21.04 26.64
N ARG A 622 -4.05 20.19 27.54
CA ARG A 622 -3.06 19.13 27.26
C ARG A 622 -3.47 17.85 27.99
N LYS A 623 -3.63 16.74 27.27
CA LYS A 623 -3.99 15.43 27.83
C LYS A 623 -3.36 14.28 27.05
N ALA A 624 -2.80 13.32 27.78
CA ALA A 624 -2.46 12.00 27.26
C ALA A 624 -3.72 11.15 27.01
N THR A 625 -3.70 10.32 25.97
CA THR A 625 -4.72 9.29 25.73
C THR A 625 -4.86 8.35 26.95
N PRO A 626 -6.05 7.79 27.20
CA PRO A 626 -6.27 6.83 28.28
C PRO A 626 -5.67 5.43 27.99
N VAL A 627 -5.22 5.17 26.76
CA VAL A 627 -4.50 3.95 26.34
C VAL A 627 -3.28 4.30 25.49
N GLY A 628 -2.28 3.42 25.51
CA GLY A 628 -1.10 3.50 24.66
C GLY A 628 -1.21 2.55 23.47
N ALA A 629 -0.48 2.87 22.39
CA ALA A 629 -0.31 2.03 21.22
C ALA A 629 1.13 2.17 20.71
N GLN A 630 1.76 1.06 20.33
CA GLN A 630 3.16 1.03 19.88
C GLN A 630 3.41 1.95 18.68
N ARG A 631 2.41 2.09 17.81
CA ARG A 631 2.36 3.02 16.68
C ARG A 631 1.04 3.78 16.69
N TRP A 632 1.07 5.00 16.15
CA TRP A 632 -0.11 5.84 15.93
C TRP A 632 -0.18 6.22 14.45
N ALA A 633 -1.39 6.17 13.87
CA ALA A 633 -1.65 6.61 12.49
C ALA A 633 -1.87 8.13 12.42
N GLY A 634 -2.20 8.75 13.55
CA GLY A 634 -2.20 10.20 13.73
C GLY A 634 -3.49 10.75 14.33
N ILE A 635 -3.74 12.04 14.09
CA ILE A 635 -4.89 12.77 14.61
C ILE A 635 -5.68 13.45 13.48
N ARG A 636 -6.98 13.66 13.70
CA ARG A 636 -7.85 14.39 12.78
C ARG A 636 -8.81 15.28 13.56
N ALA A 637 -8.73 16.59 13.37
CA ALA A 637 -9.68 17.53 13.92
C ALA A 637 -11.11 17.23 13.42
N LEU A 638 -12.11 17.37 14.29
CA LEU A 638 -13.52 17.07 14.03
C LEU A 638 -14.43 18.22 14.53
N PRO A 639 -15.71 18.25 14.12
CA PRO A 639 -16.72 19.17 14.67
C PRO A 639 -16.80 19.09 16.19
N GLY A 640 -16.18 20.07 16.87
CA GLY A 640 -16.11 20.11 18.33
C GLY A 640 -15.33 18.96 18.96
N GLY A 641 -14.38 18.33 18.27
CA GLY A 641 -13.51 17.30 18.85
C GLY A 641 -12.21 17.07 18.07
N VAL A 642 -11.46 16.04 18.47
CA VAL A 642 -10.34 15.48 17.70
C VAL A 642 -10.38 13.96 17.77
N ALA A 643 -10.30 13.29 16.62
CA ALA A 643 -10.07 11.86 16.54
C ALA A 643 -8.58 11.57 16.67
N VAL A 644 -8.25 10.49 17.38
CA VAL A 644 -6.90 9.94 17.52
C VAL A 644 -6.97 8.48 17.08
N LEU A 645 -6.11 8.07 16.16
CA LEU A 645 -6.11 6.74 15.56
C LEU A 645 -4.78 6.04 15.86
N ALA A 646 -4.84 4.93 16.60
CA ALA A 646 -3.71 4.00 16.76
C ALA A 646 -3.43 3.29 15.42
N ASP A 647 -2.20 2.81 15.24
CA ASP A 647 -1.80 2.03 14.08
C ASP A 647 -1.45 0.58 14.47
N ALA A 648 -1.66 -0.36 13.56
CA ALA A 648 -1.42 -1.78 13.78
C ALA A 648 -1.14 -2.50 12.45
N SER A 649 -0.26 -3.50 12.49
CA SER A 649 0.15 -4.24 11.29
C SER A 649 -0.94 -5.17 10.77
N GLY A 650 -1.32 -5.00 9.50
CA GLY A 650 -2.20 -5.90 8.75
C GLY A 650 -3.69 -5.53 8.81
N ASP A 651 -4.37 -5.75 7.68
CA ASP A 651 -5.72 -5.23 7.43
C ASP A 651 -6.76 -5.67 8.47
N SER A 652 -6.70 -6.91 8.96
CA SER A 652 -7.67 -7.44 9.93
C SER A 652 -7.28 -7.23 11.40
N THR A 653 -6.23 -6.46 11.71
CA THR A 653 -5.77 -6.24 13.09
C THR A 653 -6.55 -5.11 13.77
N PRO A 654 -7.24 -5.33 14.90
CA PRO A 654 -7.97 -4.27 15.60
C PRO A 654 -7.04 -3.20 16.18
N ARG A 655 -7.34 -1.94 15.88
CA ARG A 655 -6.65 -0.72 16.36
C ARG A 655 -7.66 0.29 16.93
N ASP A 656 -7.21 1.10 17.87
CA ASP A 656 -8.07 2.05 18.59
C ASP A 656 -8.32 3.35 17.83
N LEU A 657 -9.60 3.65 17.60
CA LEU A 657 -10.09 4.99 17.32
C LEU A 657 -10.63 5.61 18.62
N LEU A 658 -10.07 6.74 19.05
CA LEU A 658 -10.57 7.54 20.16
C LEU A 658 -11.12 8.88 19.64
N VAL A 659 -12.14 9.43 20.29
CA VAL A 659 -12.57 10.82 20.06
C VAL A 659 -12.52 11.61 21.35
N LEU A 660 -11.74 12.69 21.36
CA LEU A 660 -11.56 13.61 22.46
C LEU A 660 -12.42 14.88 22.26
N ASP A 661 -12.85 15.49 23.37
CA ASP A 661 -13.61 16.73 23.39
C ASP A 661 -12.75 17.96 23.03
N ALA A 662 -13.22 18.85 22.14
CA ALA A 662 -12.45 20.04 21.74
C ALA A 662 -12.27 21.08 22.86
N GLY A 663 -13.17 21.11 23.85
CA GLY A 663 -13.14 22.06 24.95
C GLY A 663 -12.32 21.58 26.15
N SER A 664 -12.30 20.28 26.42
CA SER A 664 -11.62 19.73 27.61
C SER A 664 -10.58 18.63 27.35
N GLY A 665 -10.51 18.06 26.14
CA GLY A 665 -9.67 16.91 25.81
C GLY A 665 -10.09 15.59 26.45
N ASP A 666 -11.25 15.51 27.10
CA ASP A 666 -11.74 14.25 27.67
C ASP A 666 -12.19 13.28 26.57
N GLN A 667 -11.89 11.98 26.74
CA GLN A 667 -12.34 10.95 25.82
C GLN A 667 -13.87 10.81 25.90
N ARG A 668 -14.57 11.20 24.83
CA ARG A 668 -16.03 11.04 24.69
C ARG A 668 -16.40 9.57 24.47
N TRP A 669 -15.66 8.90 23.59
CA TRP A 669 -15.87 7.49 23.24
C TRP A 669 -14.62 6.90 22.57
N ARG A 670 -14.62 5.57 22.43
CA ARG A 670 -13.57 4.75 21.83
C ARG A 670 -14.22 3.61 21.03
N LEU A 671 -13.62 3.25 19.91
CA LEU A 671 -14.04 2.20 18.99
C LEU A 671 -12.81 1.39 18.58
N ALA A 672 -12.95 0.06 18.45
CA ALA A 672 -11.96 -0.75 17.76
C ALA A 672 -12.35 -0.83 16.27
N VAL A 673 -11.41 -0.45 15.40
CA VAL A 673 -11.54 -0.50 13.93
C VAL A 673 -10.39 -1.34 13.37
N HIS A 674 -10.47 -1.74 12.10
CA HIS A 674 -9.45 -2.55 11.43
C HIS A 674 -8.57 -1.68 10.50
N GLY A 675 -7.62 -2.31 9.82
CA GLY A 675 -6.70 -1.72 8.86
C GLY A 675 -7.38 -1.17 7.60
N ASP A 676 -8.37 -1.89 7.09
CA ASP A 676 -9.13 -1.62 5.85
C ASP A 676 -10.47 -0.89 6.06
N ASP A 677 -10.87 -0.65 7.31
CA ASP A 677 -12.11 0.04 7.68
C ASP A 677 -12.11 1.54 7.30
N ASP A 678 -13.10 1.97 6.51
CA ASP A 678 -13.29 3.39 6.18
C ASP A 678 -14.11 4.15 7.24
N LEU A 679 -13.78 5.43 7.45
CA LEU A 679 -14.46 6.32 8.39
C LEU A 679 -14.89 7.61 7.70
N HIS A 680 -16.21 7.84 7.59
CA HIS A 680 -16.80 9.01 6.95
C HIS A 680 -17.58 9.88 7.94
N TYR A 681 -17.30 11.18 7.96
CA TYR A 681 -17.76 12.09 9.03
C TYR A 681 -18.85 13.06 8.54
N THR A 682 -19.91 13.24 9.34
CA THR A 682 -20.83 14.39 9.31
C THR A 682 -20.54 15.31 10.51
N ARG A 683 -21.47 16.21 10.88
CA ARG A 683 -21.38 16.98 12.13
C ARG A 683 -21.83 16.15 13.35
N ASP A 684 -22.77 15.23 13.14
CA ASP A 684 -23.50 14.54 14.20
C ASP A 684 -23.30 13.01 14.18
N THR A 685 -22.75 12.47 13.09
CA THR A 685 -22.58 11.04 12.84
C THR A 685 -21.20 10.72 12.25
N VAL A 686 -20.63 9.58 12.63
CA VAL A 686 -19.52 8.89 11.98
C VAL A 686 -20.07 7.63 11.36
N VAL A 687 -19.93 7.46 10.05
CA VAL A 687 -20.23 6.19 9.38
C VAL A 687 -18.94 5.39 9.31
N TRP A 688 -18.93 4.26 10.00
CA TRP A 688 -17.88 3.25 9.97
C TRP A 688 -18.26 2.20 8.93
N VAL A 689 -17.39 1.99 7.95
CA VAL A 689 -17.46 0.86 7.01
C VAL A 689 -16.66 -0.28 7.66
N ASP A 690 -17.39 -1.13 8.38
CA ASP A 690 -16.87 -2.30 9.08
C ASP A 690 -16.70 -3.44 8.07
N ARG A 691 -15.50 -3.54 7.51
CA ARG A 691 -15.13 -4.48 6.45
C ARG A 691 -15.20 -5.91 6.94
N THR A 692 -14.55 -6.17 8.08
CA THR A 692 -14.55 -7.47 8.77
C THR A 692 -15.96 -7.90 9.20
N GLY A 693 -16.86 -6.94 9.48
CA GLY A 693 -18.26 -7.16 9.82
C GLY A 693 -19.27 -7.12 8.66
N ASP A 694 -18.82 -7.01 7.39
CA ASP A 694 -19.66 -6.95 6.19
C ASP A 694 -20.71 -5.82 6.16
N ARG A 695 -20.45 -4.65 6.74
CA ARG A 695 -21.53 -3.67 7.03
C ARG A 695 -21.09 -2.22 7.19
N LEU A 696 -22.07 -1.32 7.09
CA LEU A 696 -21.95 0.09 7.47
C LEU A 696 -22.65 0.29 8.83
N VAL A 697 -22.03 1.07 9.72
CA VAL A 697 -22.54 1.39 11.05
C VAL A 697 -22.52 2.89 11.26
N GLY A 698 -23.68 3.48 11.56
CA GLY A 698 -23.81 4.89 11.94
C GLY A 698 -23.61 5.06 13.44
N LEU A 699 -22.59 5.79 13.85
CA LEU A 699 -22.24 6.07 15.24
C LEU A 699 -22.40 7.57 15.54
N ARG A 700 -23.12 7.94 16.59
CA ARG A 700 -23.37 9.35 16.93
C ARG A 700 -22.11 10.03 17.45
N MET A 701 -21.65 11.07 16.76
CA MET A 701 -20.40 11.81 16.99
C MET A 701 -20.16 12.23 18.46
N ARG A 702 -21.22 12.56 19.20
CA ARG A 702 -21.10 13.06 20.58
C ARG A 702 -20.76 11.98 21.62
N ASP A 703 -21.16 10.73 21.40
CA ASP A 703 -21.14 9.67 22.43
C ASP A 703 -20.90 8.25 21.89
N GLY A 704 -20.56 8.10 20.61
CA GLY A 704 -20.20 6.82 19.97
C GLY A 704 -21.35 5.82 19.84
N HIS A 705 -22.58 6.21 20.20
CA HIS A 705 -23.71 5.29 20.21
C HIS A 705 -24.20 4.96 18.79
N GLU A 706 -24.34 3.68 18.50
CA GLU A 706 -24.93 3.19 17.25
C GLU A 706 -26.37 3.70 17.07
N THR A 707 -26.60 4.44 15.99
CA THR A 707 -27.92 4.95 15.58
C THR A 707 -28.55 4.09 14.50
N TRP A 708 -27.74 3.49 13.63
CA TRP A 708 -28.20 2.60 12.56
C TRP A 708 -27.10 1.62 12.13
N ARG A 709 -27.53 0.50 11.50
CA ARG A 709 -26.66 -0.51 10.86
C ARG A 709 -27.24 -0.89 9.50
N ARG A 710 -26.37 -1.16 8.52
CA ARG A 710 -26.74 -1.62 7.18
C ARG A 710 -25.75 -2.67 6.68
N ASP A 711 -26.22 -3.91 6.54
CA ASP A 711 -25.39 -4.98 5.96
C ASP A 711 -25.12 -4.71 4.47
N SER A 712 -23.93 -5.10 4.02
CA SER A 712 -23.49 -4.92 2.63
C SER A 712 -24.34 -5.74 1.64
N PRO A 713 -24.46 -5.26 0.38
CA PRO A 713 -24.90 -6.10 -0.74
C PRO A 713 -24.14 -7.43 -0.78
N ARG A 714 -24.81 -8.50 -1.22
CA ARG A 714 -24.15 -9.75 -1.61
C ARG A 714 -24.50 -10.12 -3.04
N ASP A 715 -23.51 -10.58 -3.79
CA ASP A 715 -23.69 -11.15 -5.12
C ASP A 715 -24.22 -12.60 -5.08
N GLU A 716 -24.36 -13.23 -6.25
CA GLU A 716 -24.80 -14.62 -6.38
C GLU A 716 -23.77 -15.66 -5.88
N TYR A 717 -22.52 -15.24 -5.65
CA TYR A 717 -21.43 -16.05 -5.09
C TYR A 717 -21.27 -15.85 -3.58
N GLY A 718 -22.06 -14.97 -2.96
CA GLY A 718 -22.03 -14.62 -1.54
C GLY A 718 -21.01 -13.53 -1.16
N SER A 719 -20.28 -13.00 -2.15
CA SER A 719 -19.30 -11.93 -1.97
C SER A 719 -19.97 -10.66 -1.45
N ASN A 720 -19.34 -10.06 -0.47
CA ASN A 720 -19.75 -8.92 0.35
C ASN A 720 -18.90 -7.65 0.09
N ARG A 721 -17.94 -7.73 -0.85
CA ARG A 721 -17.06 -6.60 -1.20
C ARG A 721 -17.91 -5.39 -1.55
N THR A 722 -17.46 -4.22 -1.09
CA THR A 722 -18.08 -2.94 -1.41
C THR A 722 -17.03 -1.86 -1.64
N ARG A 723 -17.39 -0.86 -2.45
CA ARG A 723 -16.68 0.41 -2.55
C ARG A 723 -17.58 1.50 -1.98
N VAL A 724 -17.14 2.20 -0.94
CA VAL A 724 -17.91 3.30 -0.34
C VAL A 724 -17.21 4.61 -0.66
N VAL A 725 -17.92 5.54 -1.32
CA VAL A 725 -17.41 6.88 -1.62
C VAL A 725 -18.37 7.93 -1.09
N ARG A 726 -17.84 9.00 -0.51
CA ARG A 726 -18.67 10.08 0.02
C ARG A 726 -19.09 11.02 -1.11
N VAL A 727 -20.37 11.40 -1.13
CA VAL A 727 -20.84 12.47 -2.03
C VAL A 727 -20.22 13.79 -1.57
N GLY A 728 -19.46 14.42 -2.47
CA GLY A 728 -18.87 15.73 -2.28
C GLY A 728 -19.92 16.84 -2.17
N THR A 729 -19.62 17.87 -1.37
CA THR A 729 -20.34 19.15 -1.37
C THR A 729 -19.43 20.23 -1.96
N PRO A 730 -19.97 21.25 -2.66
CA PRO A 730 -19.18 22.39 -3.13
C PRO A 730 -18.44 23.11 -1.98
N GLU A 731 -19.06 23.18 -0.79
CA GLU A 731 -18.44 23.77 0.40
C GLU A 731 -17.22 23.00 0.91
N ALA A 732 -17.22 21.67 0.86
CA ALA A 732 -16.10 20.87 1.34
C ALA A 732 -14.95 20.81 0.32
N TRP A 733 -15.27 20.63 -0.97
CA TRP A 733 -14.27 20.58 -2.03
C TRP A 733 -13.70 21.97 -2.39
N GLY A 734 -14.46 23.04 -2.14
CA GLY A 734 -13.93 24.41 -2.20
C GLY A 734 -13.14 24.84 -0.96
N GLY A 735 -13.03 23.98 0.07
CA GLY A 735 -12.21 24.23 1.26
C GLY A 735 -10.89 23.46 1.25
N VAL A 736 -10.14 23.58 2.35
CA VAL A 736 -8.81 22.99 2.55
C VAL A 736 -8.80 21.49 2.24
N GLY A 737 -7.78 21.06 1.50
CA GLY A 737 -7.50 19.65 1.24
C GLY A 737 -6.24 19.15 1.96
N PHE A 738 -6.20 17.86 2.25
CA PHE A 738 -4.96 17.13 2.48
C PHE A 738 -4.12 17.05 1.19
N VAL A 739 -2.90 16.50 1.26
CA VAL A 739 -2.01 16.27 0.10
C VAL A 739 -2.68 15.45 -1.02
N THR A 740 -3.62 14.57 -0.65
CA THR A 740 -4.44 13.75 -1.57
C THR A 740 -5.60 14.52 -2.21
N GLY A 741 -5.77 15.82 -1.92
CA GLY A 741 -6.90 16.64 -2.36
C GLY A 741 -8.22 16.40 -1.65
N ALA A 742 -8.32 15.34 -0.85
CA ALA A 742 -9.49 15.04 -0.02
C ALA A 742 -9.75 16.19 0.99
N PRO A 743 -11.00 16.68 1.14
CA PRO A 743 -11.32 17.75 2.09
C PRO A 743 -10.93 17.42 3.54
N THR A 744 -10.32 18.37 4.25
CA THR A 744 -10.08 18.25 5.70
C THR A 744 -11.37 18.36 6.52
N ALA A 745 -12.35 19.11 6.01
CA ALA A 745 -13.66 19.34 6.61
C ALA A 745 -14.83 18.82 5.73
N PRO A 746 -14.95 17.50 5.50
CA PRO A 746 -15.94 16.93 4.57
C PRO A 746 -17.40 17.20 4.97
N TRP A 747 -17.68 17.44 6.26
CA TRP A 747 -19.01 17.75 6.80
C TRP A 747 -19.54 19.15 6.43
N LEU A 748 -18.79 19.97 5.70
CA LEU A 748 -19.28 21.27 5.20
C LEU A 748 -20.35 21.09 4.11
N GLY A 749 -21.20 22.10 3.94
CA GLY A 749 -22.42 22.01 3.13
C GLY A 749 -23.58 21.32 3.87
N THR A 750 -24.55 20.80 3.10
CA THR A 750 -25.82 20.23 3.57
C THR A 750 -26.04 18.78 3.08
N GLY A 751 -26.44 17.88 3.98
CA GLY A 751 -26.83 16.50 3.68
C GLY A 751 -25.62 15.56 3.48
N GLY A 752 -25.25 14.84 4.54
CA GLY A 752 -24.22 13.80 4.45
C GLY A 752 -24.75 12.59 3.68
N ARG A 753 -24.13 12.27 2.53
CA ARG A 753 -24.53 11.14 1.68
C ARG A 753 -23.33 10.31 1.26
N LEU A 754 -23.52 8.99 1.16
CA LEU A 754 -22.56 8.02 0.62
C LEU A 754 -23.14 7.35 -0.62
N VAL A 755 -22.26 6.99 -1.54
CA VAL A 755 -22.52 5.99 -2.58
C VAL A 755 -21.81 4.70 -2.16
N GLN A 756 -22.57 3.63 -1.95
CA GLN A 756 -22.06 2.27 -1.77
C GLN A 756 -22.24 1.52 -3.09
N VAL A 757 -21.13 1.07 -3.69
CA VAL A 757 -21.10 0.06 -4.76
C VAL A 757 -21.00 -1.32 -4.09
N GLY A 758 -21.76 -2.30 -4.56
CA GLY A 758 -21.69 -3.70 -4.13
C GLY A 758 -21.05 -4.64 -5.13
N ALA A 759 -20.61 -5.80 -4.65
CA ALA A 759 -20.25 -6.95 -5.49
C ALA A 759 -21.40 -7.40 -6.41
N ASP A 760 -22.67 -7.11 -6.05
CA ASP A 760 -23.85 -7.29 -6.90
C ASP A 760 -23.97 -6.25 -8.04
N ARG A 761 -22.88 -5.53 -8.34
CA ARG A 761 -22.77 -4.34 -9.21
C ARG A 761 -23.85 -3.28 -8.96
N SER A 762 -24.47 -3.26 -7.77
CA SER A 762 -25.49 -2.29 -7.39
C SER A 762 -24.88 -1.04 -6.76
N VAL A 763 -25.45 0.12 -7.10
CA VAL A 763 -25.16 1.40 -6.46
C VAL A 763 -26.32 1.80 -5.56
N ARG A 764 -25.99 2.12 -4.30
CA ARG A 764 -26.93 2.59 -3.27
C ARG A 764 -26.51 3.98 -2.81
N LEU A 765 -27.42 4.95 -2.90
CA LEU A 765 -27.26 6.27 -2.30
C LEU A 765 -27.83 6.22 -0.88
N ILE A 766 -26.98 6.44 0.13
CA ILE A 766 -27.31 6.27 1.55
C ILE A 766 -27.17 7.63 2.26
N ASP A 767 -28.17 7.98 3.06
CA ASP A 767 -28.09 9.11 3.99
C ASP A 767 -27.24 8.73 5.23
N MET A 768 -26.24 9.55 5.55
CA MET A 768 -25.25 9.23 6.59
C MET A 768 -25.81 9.30 8.01
N ASP A 769 -26.77 10.17 8.27
CA ASP A 769 -27.24 10.44 9.63
C ASP A 769 -28.40 9.49 10.04
N SER A 770 -29.17 8.99 9.06
CA SER A 770 -30.28 8.05 9.27
C SER A 770 -30.03 6.61 8.81
N GLY A 771 -29.07 6.38 7.89
CA GLY A 771 -28.86 5.07 7.27
C GLY A 771 -29.94 4.68 6.24
N GLU A 772 -30.79 5.62 5.83
CA GLU A 772 -31.81 5.39 4.81
C GLU A 772 -31.18 5.24 3.42
N VAL A 773 -31.58 4.20 2.68
CA VAL A 773 -31.19 4.01 1.27
C VAL A 773 -32.11 4.87 0.40
N LEU A 774 -31.72 6.11 0.17
CA LEU A 774 -32.46 7.13 -0.58
C LEU A 774 -32.76 6.69 -2.03
N ARG A 775 -31.80 6.00 -2.65
CA ARG A 775 -31.90 5.40 -4.00
C ARG A 775 -31.07 4.12 -4.08
N SER A 776 -31.46 3.20 -4.95
CA SER A 776 -30.68 2.02 -5.31
C SER A 776 -30.92 1.66 -6.78
N ARG A 777 -29.88 1.18 -7.47
CA ARG A 777 -29.97 0.66 -8.83
C ARG A 777 -28.94 -0.49 -9.04
N PRO A 778 -29.34 -1.64 -9.60
CA PRO A 778 -28.40 -2.69 -10.03
C PRO A 778 -27.69 -2.34 -11.34
N ASN A 779 -26.55 -2.96 -11.59
CA ASN A 779 -25.75 -2.83 -12.82
C ASN A 779 -25.38 -1.36 -13.11
N VAL A 780 -24.55 -0.78 -12.23
CA VAL A 780 -24.07 0.61 -12.33
C VAL A 780 -22.54 0.71 -12.34
N ALA A 781 -21.88 -0.02 -11.46
CA ALA A 781 -20.42 -0.03 -11.31
C ALA A 781 -19.99 -1.34 -10.65
N ASP A 782 -18.77 -1.80 -10.91
CA ASP A 782 -18.09 -2.80 -10.10
C ASP A 782 -17.38 -2.17 -8.89
N VAL A 783 -16.96 -2.98 -7.92
CA VAL A 783 -16.25 -2.48 -6.71
C VAL A 783 -14.83 -1.99 -7.03
N ASP A 784 -14.23 -2.52 -8.10
CA ASP A 784 -12.89 -2.18 -8.57
C ASP A 784 -12.88 -1.08 -9.64
N ASP A 785 -14.04 -0.64 -10.14
CA ASP A 785 -14.16 0.52 -11.03
C ASP A 785 -13.77 1.83 -10.33
N LEU A 786 -13.29 2.83 -11.09
CA LEU A 786 -13.09 4.18 -10.56
C LEU A 786 -14.44 4.88 -10.45
N VAL A 787 -14.78 5.31 -9.23
CA VAL A 787 -16.06 5.92 -8.89
C VAL A 787 -15.85 7.17 -8.04
N VAL A 788 -16.50 8.28 -8.41
CA VAL A 788 -16.51 9.53 -7.61
C VAL A 788 -17.90 10.18 -7.66
N ALA A 789 -18.34 10.75 -6.53
CA ALA A 789 -19.64 11.41 -6.42
C ALA A 789 -19.50 12.85 -5.89
N HIS A 790 -20.18 13.80 -6.51
CA HIS A 790 -20.13 15.22 -6.15
C HIS A 790 -21.46 15.92 -6.42
N ALA A 791 -21.94 16.70 -5.45
CA ALA A 791 -23.21 17.44 -5.47
C ALA A 791 -24.43 16.56 -5.80
N ASP A 792 -24.88 16.59 -7.05
CA ASP A 792 -25.99 15.84 -7.63
C ASP A 792 -25.54 14.70 -8.55
N ARG A 793 -24.23 14.55 -8.83
CA ARG A 793 -23.72 13.58 -9.81
C ARG A 793 -22.86 12.47 -9.22
N LEU A 794 -22.85 11.36 -9.94
CA LEU A 794 -22.00 10.19 -9.77
C LEU A 794 -21.33 9.88 -11.10
N TYR A 795 -20.01 9.74 -11.09
CA TYR A 795 -19.24 9.35 -12.27
C TYR A 795 -18.57 7.99 -12.05
N VAL A 796 -18.57 7.16 -13.09
CA VAL A 796 -18.08 5.77 -13.08
C VAL A 796 -17.25 5.53 -14.34
N THR A 797 -16.08 4.90 -14.22
CA THR A 797 -15.42 4.25 -15.37
C THR A 797 -15.90 2.81 -15.49
N GLU A 798 -16.65 2.47 -16.53
CA GLU A 798 -17.12 1.11 -16.81
C GLU A 798 -16.19 0.45 -17.84
N ASN A 799 -15.73 -0.77 -17.57
CA ASN A 799 -14.65 -1.43 -18.31
C ASN A 799 -15.15 -2.57 -19.24
N GLU A 800 -15.81 -2.23 -20.36
CA GLU A 800 -16.37 -3.22 -21.31
C GLU A 800 -15.95 -2.96 -22.77
N ARG A 801 -14.78 -3.50 -23.17
CA ARG A 801 -14.09 -3.33 -24.48
C ARG A 801 -13.64 -1.89 -24.74
N GLY A 802 -12.50 -1.54 -24.16
CA GLY A 802 -12.19 -0.15 -23.80
C GLY A 802 -13.03 0.26 -22.58
N TYR A 803 -12.74 1.43 -22.02
CA TYR A 803 -13.51 1.94 -20.89
C TYR A 803 -14.43 3.10 -21.32
N ARG A 804 -15.55 3.26 -20.62
CA ARG A 804 -16.50 4.36 -20.78
C ARG A 804 -16.58 5.17 -19.49
N LEU A 805 -16.56 6.49 -19.60
CA LEU A 805 -16.86 7.39 -18.50
C LEU A 805 -18.34 7.74 -18.53
N LEU A 806 -19.08 7.27 -17.52
CA LEU A 806 -20.52 7.40 -17.39
C LEU A 806 -20.86 8.43 -16.31
N GLY A 807 -21.81 9.32 -16.58
CA GLY A 807 -22.38 10.27 -15.62
C GLY A 807 -23.83 9.91 -15.26
N TYR A 808 -24.13 9.83 -13.97
CA TYR A 808 -25.48 9.56 -13.44
C TYR A 808 -25.95 10.72 -12.55
N ASP A 809 -27.20 11.13 -12.71
CA ASP A 809 -27.91 11.94 -11.71
C ASP A 809 -28.24 11.08 -10.47
N LEU A 810 -27.82 11.53 -9.28
CA LEU A 810 -28.07 10.88 -8.00
C LEU A 810 -29.54 10.97 -7.54
N ALA A 811 -30.33 11.92 -8.04
CA ALA A 811 -31.72 12.10 -7.63
C ALA A 811 -32.67 11.05 -8.26
N SER A 812 -32.31 10.51 -9.43
CA SER A 812 -33.03 9.46 -10.15
C SER A 812 -32.29 8.12 -10.23
N LEU A 813 -30.95 8.14 -10.33
CA LEU A 813 -30.14 7.04 -10.87
C LEU A 813 -30.66 6.54 -12.24
N GLY A 814 -31.13 7.47 -13.08
CA GLY A 814 -31.63 7.24 -14.44
C GLY A 814 -30.55 6.74 -15.42
N GLU A 815 -30.92 6.59 -16.70
CA GLU A 815 -29.98 6.21 -17.76
C GLU A 815 -28.78 7.18 -17.78
N PRO A 816 -27.53 6.68 -17.84
CA PRO A 816 -26.35 7.53 -17.75
C PRO A 816 -26.07 8.29 -19.05
N ASP A 817 -25.54 9.50 -18.90
CA ASP A 817 -24.86 10.19 -19.99
C ASP A 817 -23.48 9.55 -20.21
N VAL A 818 -23.18 9.15 -21.45
CA VAL A 818 -21.84 8.70 -21.84
C VAL A 818 -20.98 9.94 -22.11
N LEU A 819 -20.11 10.29 -21.14
CA LEU A 819 -19.32 11.52 -21.17
C LEU A 819 -18.07 11.38 -22.05
N TYR A 820 -17.50 10.18 -22.07
CA TYR A 820 -16.35 9.79 -22.89
C TYR A 820 -16.35 8.27 -23.10
N THR A 821 -15.81 7.84 -24.23
CA THR A 821 -15.54 6.43 -24.56
C THR A 821 -14.11 6.37 -25.08
N ALA A 822 -13.29 5.47 -24.54
CA ALA A 822 -11.93 5.26 -25.04
C ALA A 822 -11.95 4.89 -26.54
N PRO A 823 -11.05 5.45 -27.36
CA PRO A 823 -10.98 5.14 -28.79
C PRO A 823 -10.48 3.72 -29.08
N ASP A 824 -9.81 3.09 -28.11
CA ASP A 824 -9.17 1.77 -28.22
C ASP A 824 -8.97 1.10 -26.85
N ASP A 825 -8.80 -0.23 -26.85
CA ASP A 825 -8.56 -1.07 -25.65
C ASP A 825 -7.17 -0.87 -25.02
N GLY A 826 -6.26 -0.12 -25.66
CA GLY A 826 -4.92 0.20 -25.16
C GLY A 826 -4.92 1.27 -24.08
N ARG A 827 -5.97 2.12 -24.04
CA ARG A 827 -6.12 3.20 -23.07
C ARG A 827 -6.70 2.73 -21.74
N ARG A 828 -6.11 3.17 -20.63
CA ARG A 828 -6.52 2.79 -19.27
C ARG A 828 -6.73 4.03 -18.38
N PRO A 829 -7.81 4.09 -17.57
CA PRO A 829 -7.99 5.15 -16.60
C PRO A 829 -7.23 4.82 -15.30
N GLN A 830 -6.50 5.78 -14.76
CA GLN A 830 -5.67 5.61 -13.55
C GLN A 830 -6.24 6.33 -12.31
N SER A 831 -6.88 7.47 -12.51
CA SER A 831 -7.47 8.30 -11.44
C SER A 831 -8.72 9.01 -11.95
N LEU A 832 -9.69 9.31 -11.08
CA LEU A 832 -10.95 9.97 -11.44
C LEU A 832 -11.38 10.95 -10.33
N VAL A 833 -11.66 12.21 -10.69
CA VAL A 833 -12.15 13.24 -9.79
C VAL A 833 -13.28 14.07 -10.42
N ALA A 834 -14.18 14.60 -9.59
CA ALA A 834 -15.06 15.71 -10.00
C ALA A 834 -14.24 17.01 -10.00
N CYS A 835 -14.24 17.75 -11.10
CA CYS A 835 -13.31 18.87 -11.35
C CYS A 835 -14.00 20.14 -11.88
N GLY A 836 -15.29 20.31 -11.59
CA GLY A 836 -16.08 21.49 -11.96
C GLY A 836 -17.57 21.20 -12.05
N GLU A 837 -18.37 22.21 -12.39
CA GLU A 837 -19.82 22.05 -12.57
C GLU A 837 -20.15 21.03 -13.69
N HIS A 838 -20.78 19.91 -13.30
CA HIS A 838 -21.09 18.75 -14.17
C HIS A 838 -19.92 18.30 -15.07
N ARG A 839 -18.70 18.35 -14.51
CA ARG A 839 -17.44 17.93 -15.14
C ARG A 839 -16.70 16.88 -14.30
N ALA A 840 -16.30 15.80 -14.96
CA ALA A 840 -15.37 14.79 -14.44
C ALA A 840 -14.02 14.88 -15.16
N CYS A 841 -12.94 14.67 -14.43
CA CYS A 841 -11.58 14.60 -14.97
C CYS A 841 -10.95 13.28 -14.55
N LEU A 842 -10.36 12.56 -15.50
CA LEU A 842 -9.59 11.35 -15.23
C LEU A 842 -8.19 11.46 -15.82
N LEU A 843 -7.25 10.68 -15.29
CA LEU A 843 -5.96 10.43 -15.94
C LEU A 843 -6.11 9.20 -16.83
N GLU A 844 -5.82 9.35 -18.12
CA GLU A 844 -5.78 8.28 -19.10
C GLU A 844 -4.33 7.98 -19.50
N VAL A 845 -3.94 6.71 -19.46
CA VAL A 845 -2.62 6.23 -19.89
C VAL A 845 -2.78 5.44 -21.20
N PRO A 846 -2.36 5.99 -22.35
CA PRO A 846 -2.38 5.30 -23.64
C PRO A 846 -1.28 4.23 -23.72
N ASP A 847 -1.62 3.02 -24.16
CA ASP A 847 -0.69 1.87 -24.36
C ASP A 847 0.11 1.43 -23.11
N GLY A 848 -0.19 1.99 -21.93
CA GLY A 848 0.65 1.87 -20.73
C GLY A 848 1.90 2.77 -20.74
N GLU A 849 2.07 3.66 -21.71
CA GLU A 849 3.16 4.64 -21.76
C GLU A 849 2.82 5.85 -20.90
N THR A 850 3.27 5.87 -19.64
CA THR A 850 3.07 6.99 -18.70
C THR A 850 3.57 8.34 -19.22
N ALA A 851 4.62 8.35 -20.03
CA ALA A 851 5.10 9.56 -20.73
C ALA A 851 4.08 10.16 -21.73
N ARG A 852 2.97 9.47 -22.01
CA ARG A 852 1.83 9.94 -22.81
C ARG A 852 0.55 10.18 -21.99
N THR A 853 0.60 10.12 -20.65
CA THR A 853 -0.58 10.34 -19.80
C THR A 853 -1.23 11.70 -20.11
N GLU A 854 -2.55 11.71 -20.21
CA GLU A 854 -3.34 12.92 -20.42
C GLU A 854 -4.57 12.98 -19.51
N VAL A 855 -4.96 14.19 -19.12
CA VAL A 855 -6.23 14.42 -18.42
C VAL A 855 -7.35 14.42 -19.45
N VAL A 856 -8.29 13.49 -19.32
CA VAL A 856 -9.56 13.54 -20.06
C VAL A 856 -10.59 14.27 -19.19
N ALA A 857 -10.84 15.54 -19.52
CA ALA A 857 -11.79 16.40 -18.84
C ALA A 857 -13.12 16.40 -19.60
N ALA A 858 -14.08 15.58 -19.15
CA ALA A 858 -15.37 15.39 -19.79
C ALA A 858 -16.48 16.16 -19.06
N THR A 859 -17.21 17.00 -19.80
CA THR A 859 -18.29 17.84 -19.27
C THR A 859 -19.61 17.49 -19.95
N GLU A 860 -20.67 17.31 -19.17
CA GLU A 860 -22.01 17.03 -19.69
C GLU A 860 -22.47 18.07 -20.72
N GLY A 861 -23.04 17.57 -21.83
CA GLY A 861 -23.51 18.40 -22.95
C GLY A 861 -22.42 19.16 -23.74
N LYS A 862 -21.14 19.09 -23.35
CA LYS A 862 -20.03 19.81 -24.00
C LYS A 862 -18.91 18.89 -24.52
N GLY A 863 -18.89 17.61 -24.11
CA GLY A 863 -17.92 16.61 -24.55
C GLY A 863 -16.63 16.58 -23.72
N SER A 864 -15.62 15.84 -24.19
CA SER A 864 -14.30 15.76 -23.57
C SER A 864 -13.29 16.75 -24.16
N ARG A 865 -12.31 17.11 -23.32
CA ARG A 865 -11.04 17.74 -23.72
C ARG A 865 -9.89 16.90 -23.17
N HIS A 866 -8.76 16.92 -23.87
CA HIS A 866 -7.57 16.15 -23.53
C HIS A 866 -6.43 17.12 -23.23
N TRP A 867 -5.83 17.02 -22.05
CA TRP A 867 -4.77 17.93 -21.59
C TRP A 867 -3.50 17.11 -21.28
N PRO A 868 -2.36 17.33 -21.98
CA PRO A 868 -1.15 16.56 -21.74
C PRO A 868 -0.65 16.72 -20.30
N ALA A 869 -0.52 15.60 -19.58
CA ALA A 869 -0.07 15.53 -18.19
C ALA A 869 0.89 14.33 -18.05
N PRO A 870 2.06 14.38 -18.72
CA PRO A 870 2.95 13.24 -18.82
C PRO A 870 3.39 12.78 -17.43
N GLU A 871 3.39 11.46 -17.23
CA GLU A 871 3.79 10.77 -16.00
C GLU A 871 2.96 11.14 -14.75
N ALA A 872 1.87 11.91 -14.90
CA ALA A 872 0.99 12.24 -13.78
C ALA A 872 0.25 11.00 -13.25
N ASP A 873 0.11 10.91 -11.94
CA ASP A 873 -0.46 9.77 -11.21
C ASP A 873 -1.71 10.11 -10.39
N GLY A 874 -1.86 11.37 -9.98
CA GLY A 874 -2.94 11.82 -9.12
C GLY A 874 -3.49 13.18 -9.53
N LEU A 875 -4.81 13.34 -9.35
CA LEU A 875 -5.54 14.58 -9.61
C LEU A 875 -6.07 15.20 -8.32
N VAL A 876 -5.92 16.51 -8.18
CA VAL A 876 -6.51 17.30 -7.09
C VAL A 876 -7.29 18.48 -7.67
N PRO A 877 -8.64 18.49 -7.60
CA PRO A 877 -9.43 19.61 -8.09
C PRO A 877 -9.31 20.81 -7.14
N VAL A 878 -9.20 22.00 -7.72
CA VAL A 878 -9.03 23.31 -7.06
C VAL A 878 -10.08 24.26 -7.62
N GLY A 879 -11.33 24.08 -7.18
CA GLY A 879 -12.48 24.75 -7.78
C GLY A 879 -12.68 24.31 -9.23
N GLU A 880 -12.62 25.27 -10.14
CA GLU A 880 -12.64 25.04 -11.60
C GLU A 880 -11.26 24.74 -12.20
N HIS A 881 -10.18 24.77 -11.40
CA HIS A 881 -8.82 24.42 -11.80
C HIS A 881 -8.50 22.97 -11.38
N LEU A 882 -7.45 22.40 -11.96
CA LEU A 882 -7.02 21.03 -11.68
C LEU A 882 -5.50 20.96 -11.50
N LEU A 883 -5.05 20.49 -10.33
CA LEU A 883 -3.68 20.03 -10.15
C LEU A 883 -3.58 18.59 -10.68
N ALA A 884 -2.70 18.37 -11.66
CA ALA A 884 -2.10 17.08 -11.89
C ALA A 884 -0.78 17.01 -11.10
N ARG A 885 -0.54 15.88 -10.43
CA ARG A 885 0.67 15.58 -9.68
C ARG A 885 1.39 14.40 -10.32
N ARG A 886 2.71 14.40 -10.20
CA ARG A 886 3.62 13.30 -10.52
C ARG A 886 4.51 13.09 -9.32
N ASP A 887 4.64 11.86 -8.85
CA ASP A 887 5.49 11.47 -7.71
C ASP A 887 6.78 10.77 -8.19
N SER A 888 6.88 10.33 -9.48
CA SER A 888 8.04 9.68 -10.10
C SER A 888 8.11 9.95 -11.63
N PRO A 889 9.28 10.13 -12.27
CA PRO A 889 10.65 10.00 -11.73
C PRO A 889 11.12 11.21 -10.91
N GLN A 890 10.38 12.32 -10.93
CA GLN A 890 10.60 13.45 -10.02
C GLN A 890 9.25 14.03 -9.59
N TYR A 891 9.15 14.38 -8.30
CA TYR A 891 7.99 15.03 -7.73
C TYR A 891 7.74 16.37 -8.40
N ALA A 892 6.60 16.52 -9.07
CA ALA A 892 6.24 17.73 -9.78
C ALA A 892 4.73 17.94 -9.89
N VAL A 893 4.33 19.19 -10.11
CA VAL A 893 2.93 19.61 -10.21
C VAL A 893 2.67 20.53 -11.41
N THR A 894 1.55 20.28 -12.08
CA THR A 894 1.00 21.10 -13.16
C THR A 894 -0.43 21.52 -12.79
N LEU A 895 -0.67 22.83 -12.72
CA LEU A 895 -1.98 23.42 -12.46
C LEU A 895 -2.61 23.85 -13.78
N PHE A 896 -3.69 23.19 -14.18
CA PHE A 896 -4.51 23.55 -15.33
C PHE A 896 -5.65 24.50 -14.93
N ASP A 897 -5.94 25.48 -15.80
CA ASP A 897 -7.19 26.23 -15.75
C ASP A 897 -8.39 25.43 -16.32
N ALA A 898 -9.58 25.99 -16.18
CA ALA A 898 -10.85 25.36 -16.56
C ALA A 898 -10.97 25.03 -18.07
N ASP A 899 -10.13 25.63 -18.92
CA ASP A 899 -10.08 25.36 -20.36
C ASP A 899 -9.02 24.29 -20.71
N GLY A 900 -8.05 24.03 -19.83
CA GLY A 900 -6.98 23.05 -20.00
C GLY A 900 -5.60 23.63 -20.24
N ARG A 901 -5.40 24.94 -20.02
CA ARG A 901 -4.10 25.58 -20.14
C ARG A 901 -3.37 25.47 -18.80
N ALA A 902 -2.13 24.98 -18.83
CA ALA A 902 -1.26 25.03 -17.67
C ALA A 902 -0.95 26.49 -17.30
N VAL A 903 -1.36 26.91 -16.10
CA VAL A 903 -1.01 28.20 -15.47
C VAL A 903 0.21 28.07 -14.55
N LEU A 904 0.48 26.86 -14.07
CA LEU A 904 1.77 26.39 -13.56
C LEU A 904 2.05 25.04 -14.25
N ALA A 905 3.26 24.81 -14.73
CA ALA A 905 3.63 23.58 -15.45
C ALA A 905 4.94 23.03 -14.90
N ASP A 906 4.97 21.73 -14.59
CA ASP A 906 6.15 20.98 -14.13
C ASP A 906 6.97 21.73 -13.06
N ARG A 907 6.32 22.35 -12.05
CA ARG A 907 7.05 22.87 -10.89
C ARG A 907 7.40 21.70 -9.99
N ASP A 908 8.67 21.57 -9.63
CA ASP A 908 9.15 20.54 -8.70
C ASP A 908 8.51 20.68 -7.30
N GLY A 909 8.35 19.55 -6.63
CA GLY A 909 7.76 19.44 -5.29
C GLY A 909 6.26 19.12 -5.29
N VAL A 910 5.55 19.62 -4.27
CA VAL A 910 4.18 19.19 -3.92
C VAL A 910 3.23 20.37 -3.76
N ALA A 911 2.05 20.29 -4.38
CA ALA A 911 0.97 21.28 -4.23
C ALA A 911 -0.18 20.76 -3.37
N VAL A 912 -0.74 21.63 -2.53
CA VAL A 912 -1.91 21.33 -1.69
C VAL A 912 -2.95 22.45 -1.76
N ARG A 913 -4.23 22.09 -1.68
CA ARG A 913 -5.35 23.04 -1.79
C ARG A 913 -5.63 23.74 -0.45
N LEU A 914 -5.61 25.07 -0.45
CA LEU A 914 -6.15 25.88 0.66
C LEU A 914 -7.65 26.09 0.50
N ASP A 915 -8.09 26.42 -0.72
CA ASP A 915 -9.48 26.58 -1.09
C ASP A 915 -9.62 26.46 -2.63
N ALA A 916 -10.81 26.71 -3.18
CA ALA A 916 -11.04 26.64 -4.63
C ALA A 916 -10.38 27.76 -5.47
N GLY A 917 -9.73 28.74 -4.84
CA GLY A 917 -8.98 29.83 -5.47
C GLY A 917 -7.47 29.84 -5.14
N ASN A 918 -7.00 29.07 -4.16
CA ASN A 918 -5.65 29.20 -3.59
C ASN A 918 -4.98 27.85 -3.27
N VAL A 919 -3.67 27.78 -3.53
CA VAL A 919 -2.81 26.61 -3.24
C VAL A 919 -1.53 27.01 -2.49
N LEU A 920 -1.00 26.08 -1.69
CA LEU A 920 0.38 26.09 -1.23
C LEU A 920 1.23 25.18 -2.13
N LEU A 921 2.50 25.56 -2.30
CA LEU A 921 3.49 24.87 -3.14
C LEU A 921 4.76 24.66 -2.32
N PHE A 922 4.99 23.44 -1.85
CA PHE A 922 6.27 23.01 -1.28
C PHE A 922 7.25 22.78 -2.44
N ALA A 923 8.48 23.29 -2.36
CA ALA A 923 9.47 23.18 -3.45
C ALA A 923 10.08 21.77 -3.60
N GLU A 924 9.83 20.89 -2.64
CA GLU A 924 10.36 19.54 -2.55
C GLU A 924 9.26 18.61 -1.97
N PRO A 925 9.47 17.28 -1.96
CA PRO A 925 8.59 16.36 -1.23
C PRO A 925 8.48 16.71 0.26
N LEU A 926 7.40 16.24 0.89
CA LEU A 926 7.30 16.24 2.34
C LEU A 926 8.24 15.15 2.92
N SER A 927 8.59 15.30 4.20
CA SER A 927 9.60 14.50 4.89
C SER A 927 9.17 14.13 6.31
N THR A 928 9.42 12.89 6.72
CA THR A 928 9.39 12.43 8.11
C THR A 928 10.61 12.91 8.93
N ALA A 929 11.72 13.23 8.26
CA ALA A 929 12.91 13.79 8.88
C ALA A 929 12.77 15.29 9.15
N GLU A 930 13.62 15.83 10.02
CA GLU A 930 13.61 17.26 10.35
C GLU A 930 14.51 18.05 9.39
N ASP A 931 13.91 18.99 8.65
CA ASP A 931 14.59 19.74 7.59
C ASP A 931 13.97 21.13 7.34
N ASP A 932 14.68 21.97 6.58
CA ASP A 932 14.21 23.26 6.09
C ASP A 932 13.46 23.07 4.76
N ARG A 933 12.18 23.46 4.68
CA ARG A 933 11.35 23.29 3.48
C ARG A 933 10.87 24.63 2.92
N SER A 934 11.36 24.96 1.74
CA SER A 934 10.93 26.14 0.98
C SER A 934 9.46 26.03 0.55
N LEU A 935 8.69 27.10 0.79
CA LEU A 935 7.24 27.14 0.61
C LEU A 935 6.81 28.42 -0.13
N ALA A 936 5.94 28.26 -1.12
CA ALA A 936 5.27 29.35 -1.82
C ALA A 936 3.74 29.25 -1.72
N GLY A 937 3.06 30.37 -1.88
CA GLY A 937 1.61 30.45 -2.02
C GLY A 937 1.22 30.95 -3.42
N MET A 938 0.15 30.43 -4.00
CA MET A 938 -0.34 30.88 -5.30
C MET A 938 -1.87 30.91 -5.34
N ALA A 939 -2.43 32.07 -5.71
CA ALA A 939 -3.81 32.15 -6.16
C ALA A 939 -3.90 31.66 -7.61
N VAL A 940 -4.89 30.83 -7.95
CA VAL A 940 -4.96 30.11 -9.23
C VAL A 940 -5.11 31.03 -10.45
N GLY A 941 -5.79 32.18 -10.28
CA GLY A 941 -5.88 33.25 -11.27
C GLY A 941 -4.68 34.22 -11.27
N GLY A 942 -3.65 33.96 -10.44
CA GLY A 942 -2.43 34.74 -10.34
C GLY A 942 -1.45 34.50 -11.50
N LYS A 943 -0.40 35.32 -11.58
CA LYS A 943 0.62 35.23 -12.64
C LYS A 943 1.87 34.44 -12.26
N ALA A 944 2.13 34.26 -10.97
CA ALA A 944 3.28 33.56 -10.42
C ALA A 944 3.01 33.22 -8.94
N PRO A 945 3.68 32.21 -8.38
CA PRO A 945 3.75 32.02 -6.93
C PRO A 945 4.40 33.21 -6.21
N PHE A 946 3.99 33.40 -4.95
CA PHE A 946 4.66 34.24 -3.97
C PHE A 946 5.48 33.34 -3.05
N GLU A 947 6.81 33.43 -3.12
CA GLU A 947 7.72 32.65 -2.26
C GLU A 947 7.68 33.21 -0.82
N MET A 948 7.29 32.38 0.16
CA MET A 948 7.03 32.80 1.54
C MET A 948 8.21 32.59 2.50
N GLY A 949 9.23 31.85 2.04
CA GLY A 949 10.41 31.47 2.82
C GLY A 949 10.40 29.98 3.17
N GLU A 950 11.08 29.63 4.25
CA GLU A 950 11.28 28.25 4.69
C GLU A 950 10.49 27.94 5.97
N LEU A 951 9.77 26.82 5.99
CA LEU A 951 9.41 26.15 7.24
C LEU A 951 10.70 25.56 7.80
N LYS A 952 11.16 26.03 8.96
CA LYS A 952 12.51 25.74 9.47
C LYS A 952 12.54 24.65 10.51
N ASP A 953 13.51 23.75 10.36
CA ASP A 953 13.72 22.59 11.23
C ASP A 953 12.38 21.86 11.49
N VAL A 954 11.65 21.42 10.46
CA VAL A 954 10.34 20.75 10.61
C VAL A 954 10.32 19.34 10.04
N ARG A 955 9.51 18.45 10.64
CA ARG A 955 9.09 17.20 9.99
C ARG A 955 7.91 17.50 9.09
N SER A 956 8.16 17.79 7.81
CA SER A 956 7.17 18.41 6.93
C SER A 956 5.95 17.54 6.60
N GLU A 957 6.01 16.21 6.71
CA GLU A 957 4.83 15.34 6.67
C GLU A 957 3.86 15.53 7.84
N SER A 958 4.37 15.96 9.01
CA SER A 958 3.53 16.23 10.19
C SER A 958 2.75 17.55 10.08
N CYS A 959 3.01 18.35 9.05
CA CYS A 959 2.40 19.67 8.89
C CYS A 959 0.91 19.59 8.50
N SER A 960 0.11 20.51 9.03
CA SER A 960 -1.28 20.73 8.62
C SER A 960 -1.62 22.21 8.64
N TRP A 961 -2.66 22.60 7.90
CA TRP A 961 -2.91 24.00 7.56
C TRP A 961 -4.41 24.36 7.54
N ASN A 962 -4.68 25.65 7.74
CA ASN A 962 -5.93 26.30 7.32
C ASN A 962 -5.60 27.38 6.26
N ALA A 963 -6.50 28.34 6.00
CA ALA A 963 -6.29 29.37 4.98
C ALA A 963 -5.25 30.46 5.34
N SER A 964 -4.81 30.57 6.60
CA SER A 964 -3.84 31.59 7.04
C SER A 964 -2.70 31.07 7.94
N MET A 965 -2.82 29.85 8.48
CA MET A 965 -1.92 29.22 9.44
C MET A 965 -1.45 27.83 8.99
N ILE A 966 -0.19 27.51 9.29
CA ILE A 966 0.41 26.17 9.22
C ILE A 966 0.88 25.80 10.63
N ALA A 967 0.60 24.58 11.07
CA ALA A 967 1.24 23.96 12.24
C ALA A 967 2.11 22.78 11.78
N CYS A 968 3.31 22.63 12.34
CA CYS A 968 4.22 21.51 12.06
C CYS A 968 4.85 20.97 13.36
N GLY A 969 5.21 19.69 13.37
CA GLY A 969 6.01 19.08 14.43
C GLY A 969 7.52 19.18 14.17
N ARG A 970 8.28 19.20 15.26
CA ARG A 970 9.73 19.06 15.35
C ARG A 970 10.10 17.92 16.30
N GLU A 971 11.39 17.70 16.51
CA GLU A 971 11.96 16.73 17.43
C GLU A 971 11.56 16.97 18.91
N GLN A 972 11.44 18.25 19.32
CA GLN A 972 11.27 18.66 20.72
C GLN A 972 10.08 19.61 20.97
N ASP A 973 9.51 20.20 19.91
CA ASP A 973 8.36 21.09 19.98
C ASP A 973 7.53 21.09 18.69
N PHE A 974 6.50 21.92 18.67
CA PHE A 974 5.73 22.24 17.48
C PHE A 974 5.99 23.70 17.13
N VAL A 975 5.72 24.08 15.88
CA VAL A 975 5.78 25.46 15.41
C VAL A 975 4.51 25.82 14.65
N LEU A 976 3.95 26.98 14.98
CA LEU A 976 2.84 27.60 14.26
C LEU A 976 3.35 28.78 13.45
N TYR A 977 3.14 28.74 12.14
CA TYR A 977 3.45 29.80 11.19
C TYR A 977 2.18 30.45 10.66
N ARG A 978 2.18 31.79 10.57
CA ARG A 978 1.18 32.57 9.85
C ARG A 978 1.74 32.94 8.47
N PHE A 979 0.92 32.73 7.44
CA PHE A 979 1.30 32.97 6.04
C PHE A 979 0.30 33.88 5.28
N ALA A 980 -0.90 34.12 5.82
CA ALA A 980 -1.86 35.10 5.28
C ALA A 980 -2.51 35.95 6.38
N GLY A 981 -3.33 36.93 5.98
CA GLY A 981 -4.14 37.75 6.90
C GLY A 981 -5.41 37.04 7.40
N ASP A 982 -6.07 37.67 8.38
CA ASP A 982 -7.42 37.32 8.81
C ASP A 982 -8.37 38.41 8.24
N ASP A 983 -9.09 38.10 7.15
CA ASP A 983 -9.98 39.00 6.37
C ASP A 983 -11.48 38.81 6.68
#